data_AF-A0A8H9M0B1-F1
#
_entry.id   AF-A0A8H9M0B1-F1
#
_cell.length_a   1.000
_cell.length_b   1.000
_cell.length_c   1.000
_cell.angle_alpha   90.00
_cell.angle_beta   90.00
_cell.angle_gamma   90.00
#
_symmetry.space_group_name_H-M   'P 1'
#
loop_
_entity.id
_entity.type
_entity.pdbx_description
1 polymer ?
#
loop_
_entity_poly.entity_id
_entity_poly.type
_entity_poly.pdbx_seq_one_letter_code
_entity_poly.pdbx_strand_id
1 'polypeptide(L)'
;MLSPLRRFGLVLICTVLAACSKPVNSPYHEESAAENTLYSAFTTRSPNHLDPALSYSGDETPFTYSIYEPLYGYHYLDRPYRLIPKAAAELLGDPVYLDEQGNRLPADAPGEQVAISRYDIPIKKGIAFQPHPAFAQDEQGDYRYYPMRAPDLNDAFSIGDFAYTGSRELTAHDYVYAFKRLASPRLASPVLGVMAEHIRGFKEFSEELAQIDKQEPRPQWLDLRPYSLPGVRALDKHTLRIEVRGKYPQFKYWLAMTFTAPMAWEAERFYSQPRMAQHNLTLDSWPVGTGPFMLTESLTNRRHVLSRNPNYRGELYPCVGEPGDQAAGLLKDCGKPMPFLDKVVFSLEKEGVPLMGKFLQGYYDIPQVERGEYGVAMTVAAQDSVDKANLYQERGLQLRTSPEAQLFYMGFNWHDPVVGQGDTPEQFEKNRKLRLAISIVFDWEQYVSIFMNDQGQAAHSPLPPGVPGYQPLPQGANPYVYTKDNGVVKRRSLDEARDLLRQAGYPDGRDSRTGKPLILYYDSMMGMGSDATVDWMRRQLAQVGLQLEVRASDYNRFQDKMKRGAAQMFIWGWVADYPDAENFFTLLYGPQAKKDFGGENAANYQSAEFDRLYEQMRFLNDGPDKEAVVQKMIRLVQHDAPWMFGYVPNAGGAYQSWVGNAKPSLMVRDGIQYYRIDPEQRVERIDSWNRPVWWPAIPVVLIVLVLLWMLRSQAQARRRQVALRKEKD
;
A
#
# COMPACT_ATOMS: atom_id res chain seq x y z
N MET A 1 -58.99 -2.40 42.07
CA MET A 1 -58.80 -3.25 40.87
C MET A 1 -58.57 -2.36 39.66
N LEU A 2 -57.38 -2.40 39.05
CA LEU A 2 -57.09 -1.68 37.80
C LEU A 2 -57.95 -2.25 36.65
N SER A 3 -58.59 -1.40 35.86
CA SER A 3 -59.44 -1.81 34.73
C SER A 3 -58.65 -2.63 33.69
N PRO A 4 -59.27 -3.59 32.98
CA PRO A 4 -58.60 -4.46 32.00
C PRO A 4 -57.77 -3.70 30.95
N LEU A 5 -58.23 -2.52 30.49
CA LEU A 5 -57.46 -1.66 29.58
C LEU A 5 -56.12 -1.14 30.14
N ARG A 6 -56.01 -0.92 31.46
CA ARG A 6 -54.76 -0.48 32.10
C ARG A 6 -53.76 -1.62 32.26
N ARG A 7 -54.24 -2.84 32.50
CA ARG A 7 -53.40 -4.05 32.52
C ARG A 7 -52.83 -4.35 31.14
N PHE A 8 -53.65 -4.18 30.09
CA PHE A 8 -53.22 -4.33 28.71
C PHE A 8 -52.15 -3.29 28.32
N GLY A 9 -52.33 -2.03 28.71
CA GLY A 9 -51.33 -0.97 28.47
C GLY A 9 -50.00 -1.20 29.20
N LEU A 10 -50.04 -1.71 30.44
CA LEU A 10 -48.82 -2.02 31.19
C LEU A 10 -48.07 -3.22 30.60
N VAL A 11 -48.79 -4.27 30.20
CA VAL A 11 -48.20 -5.42 29.50
C VAL A 11 -47.60 -4.98 28.17
N LEU A 12 -48.28 -4.13 27.40
CA LEU A 12 -47.77 -3.60 26.12
C LEU A 12 -46.48 -2.79 26.32
N ILE A 13 -46.43 -1.92 27.34
CA ILE A 13 -45.23 -1.13 27.68
C ILE A 13 -44.09 -2.05 28.12
N CYS A 14 -44.36 -3.06 28.96
CA CYS A 14 -43.35 -4.03 29.36
C CYS A 14 -42.84 -4.88 28.18
N THR A 15 -43.70 -5.27 27.24
CA THR A 15 -43.28 -5.97 26.01
C THR A 15 -42.50 -5.08 25.05
N VAL A 16 -42.84 -3.80 24.92
CA VAL A 16 -42.07 -2.84 24.11
C VAL A 16 -40.70 -2.57 24.72
N LEU A 17 -40.61 -2.48 26.05
CA LEU A 17 -39.33 -2.32 26.75
C LEU A 17 -38.46 -3.59 26.71
N ALA A 18 -39.07 -4.79 26.69
CA ALA A 18 -38.35 -6.06 26.57
C ALA A 18 -37.91 -6.38 25.12
N ALA A 19 -38.56 -5.80 24.11
CA ALA A 19 -38.23 -6.01 22.70
C ALA A 19 -37.02 -5.17 22.20
N CYS A 20 -36.42 -4.33 23.06
CA CYS A 20 -35.36 -3.39 22.70
C CYS A 20 -33.96 -3.78 23.21
N SER A 21 -33.60 -5.07 23.22
CA SER A 21 -32.29 -5.54 23.70
C SER A 21 -31.18 -5.54 22.65
N LYS A 22 -31.49 -5.26 21.38
CA LYS A 22 -30.53 -5.31 20.26
C LYS A 22 -29.88 -3.94 19.99
N PRO A 23 -28.67 -3.91 19.39
CA PRO A 23 -28.04 -2.67 18.94
C PRO A 23 -28.93 -1.93 17.93
N VAL A 24 -29.31 -0.68 18.24
CA VAL A 24 -30.27 0.09 17.42
C VAL A 24 -29.58 0.85 16.27
N ASN A 25 -28.24 0.89 16.27
CA ASN A 25 -27.41 1.71 15.39
C ASN A 25 -26.48 0.90 14.47
N SER A 26 -26.80 -0.38 14.22
CA SER A 26 -26.03 -1.20 13.28
C SER A 26 -26.14 -0.64 11.85
N PRO A 27 -25.03 -0.42 11.13
CA PRO A 27 -25.05 -0.05 9.72
C PRO A 27 -25.34 -1.25 8.79
N TYR A 28 -25.34 -2.47 9.32
CA TYR A 28 -25.62 -3.70 8.58
C TYR A 28 -26.90 -4.39 9.08
N HIS A 29 -27.42 -5.30 8.25
CA HIS A 29 -28.54 -6.17 8.63
C HIS A 29 -28.19 -7.02 9.85
N GLU A 30 -29.19 -7.39 10.66
CA GLU A 30 -28.97 -8.03 11.96
C GLU A 30 -28.14 -9.33 11.87
N GLU A 31 -28.28 -10.08 10.78
CA GLU A 31 -27.58 -11.37 10.59
C GLU A 31 -26.15 -11.20 10.03
N SER A 32 -25.80 -10.02 9.53
CA SER A 32 -24.51 -9.75 8.88
C SER A 32 -23.32 -9.97 9.80
N ALA A 33 -23.48 -9.74 11.11
CA ALA A 33 -22.42 -9.98 12.10
C ALA A 33 -22.05 -11.47 12.25
N ALA A 34 -22.92 -12.41 11.87
CA ALA A 34 -22.65 -13.85 11.92
C ALA A 34 -22.04 -14.40 10.62
N GLU A 35 -22.00 -13.61 9.54
CA GLU A 35 -21.44 -14.06 8.26
C GLU A 35 -19.91 -14.15 8.28
N ASN A 36 -19.32 -15.05 7.50
CA ASN A 36 -17.87 -15.09 7.25
C ASN A 36 -17.44 -14.01 6.23
N THR A 37 -17.80 -12.76 6.55
CA THR A 37 -17.61 -11.56 5.76
C THR A 37 -16.67 -10.62 6.51
N LEU A 38 -15.65 -10.10 5.83
CA LEU A 38 -14.78 -9.05 6.35
C LEU A 38 -15.32 -7.66 5.97
N TYR A 39 -15.51 -6.78 6.95
CA TYR A 39 -15.96 -5.40 6.77
C TYR A 39 -14.80 -4.43 6.97
N SER A 40 -14.56 -3.59 5.96
CA SER A 40 -13.56 -2.52 5.96
C SER A 40 -14.09 -1.26 5.27
N ALA A 41 -13.36 -0.15 5.37
CA ALA A 41 -13.65 1.06 4.62
C ALA A 41 -12.60 1.40 3.56
N PHE A 42 -12.98 2.27 2.62
CA PHE A 42 -12.08 3.16 1.88
C PHE A 42 -12.46 4.61 2.23
N THR A 43 -11.50 5.52 2.27
CA THR A 43 -11.66 6.81 2.97
C THR A 43 -11.67 8.03 2.06
N THR A 44 -11.34 7.88 0.79
CA THR A 44 -11.29 9.01 -0.16
C THR A 44 -12.43 8.90 -1.17
N ARG A 45 -12.37 7.88 -2.00
CA ARG A 45 -13.24 7.61 -3.14
C ARG A 45 -13.09 6.14 -3.55
N SER A 46 -13.96 5.68 -4.44
CA SER A 46 -13.73 4.39 -5.09
C SER A 46 -12.39 4.39 -5.85
N PRO A 47 -11.73 3.22 -5.97
CA PRO A 47 -10.52 3.07 -6.77
C PRO A 47 -10.73 3.59 -8.19
N ASN A 48 -9.71 4.20 -8.76
CA ASN A 48 -9.78 4.79 -10.10
C ASN A 48 -9.70 3.73 -11.18
N HIS A 49 -8.75 2.82 -11.02
CA HIS A 49 -8.47 1.76 -11.95
C HIS A 49 -8.54 0.41 -11.26
N LEU A 50 -9.38 -0.47 -11.80
CA LEU A 50 -9.38 -1.90 -11.49
C LEU A 50 -8.83 -2.71 -12.67
N ASP A 51 -8.61 -2.09 -13.82
CA ASP A 51 -7.84 -2.69 -14.90
C ASP A 51 -6.36 -2.78 -14.52
N PRO A 52 -5.75 -3.98 -14.48
CA PRO A 52 -4.36 -4.14 -14.08
C PRO A 52 -3.39 -3.39 -15.00
N ALA A 53 -3.74 -3.12 -16.26
CA ALA A 53 -2.87 -2.36 -17.17
C ALA A 53 -2.78 -0.86 -16.83
N LEU A 54 -3.76 -0.33 -16.09
CA LEU A 54 -3.85 1.09 -15.72
C LEU A 54 -3.59 1.31 -14.22
N SER A 55 -3.85 0.31 -13.38
CA SER A 55 -3.68 0.41 -11.93
C SER A 55 -2.21 0.50 -11.52
N TYR A 56 -1.90 1.49 -10.69
CA TYR A 56 -0.57 1.70 -10.10
C TYR A 56 -0.63 2.42 -8.74
N SER A 57 -1.82 2.46 -8.11
CA SER A 57 -2.03 3.16 -6.84
C SER A 57 -2.30 2.20 -5.68
N GLY A 58 -1.81 2.56 -4.50
CA GLY A 58 -1.92 1.73 -3.28
C GLY A 58 -3.37 1.41 -2.88
N ASP A 59 -4.30 2.36 -3.07
CA ASP A 59 -5.74 2.21 -2.78
C ASP A 59 -6.47 1.24 -3.74
N GLU A 60 -5.87 0.92 -4.88
CA GLU A 60 -6.40 -0.06 -5.83
C GLU A 60 -5.97 -1.49 -5.46
N THR A 61 -4.87 -1.63 -4.70
CA THR A 61 -4.23 -2.93 -4.42
C THR A 61 -5.12 -3.95 -3.69
N PRO A 62 -5.98 -3.59 -2.71
CA PRO A 62 -6.88 -4.56 -2.07
C PRO A 62 -7.81 -5.25 -3.07
N PHE A 63 -8.15 -4.58 -4.17
CA PHE A 63 -9.02 -5.10 -5.21
C PHE A 63 -8.22 -5.85 -6.25
N THR A 64 -7.20 -5.21 -6.84
CA THR A 64 -6.46 -5.79 -7.96
C THR A 64 -5.70 -7.05 -7.56
N TYR A 65 -5.07 -7.10 -6.38
CA TYR A 65 -4.37 -8.29 -5.90
C TYR A 65 -5.29 -9.39 -5.34
N SER A 66 -6.56 -9.07 -5.08
CA SER A 66 -7.57 -10.07 -4.70
C SER A 66 -8.25 -10.71 -5.91
N ILE A 67 -8.33 -10.00 -7.04
CA ILE A 67 -9.06 -10.42 -8.24
C ILE A 67 -8.12 -10.99 -9.30
N TYR A 68 -6.94 -10.40 -9.46
CA TYR A 68 -5.92 -10.83 -10.41
C TYR A 68 -4.82 -11.62 -9.72
N GLU A 69 -4.22 -12.55 -10.46
CA GLU A 69 -3.12 -13.36 -9.96
C GLU A 69 -1.88 -13.21 -10.87
N PRO A 70 -0.85 -12.44 -10.43
CA PRO A 70 0.42 -12.39 -11.12
C PRO A 70 1.14 -13.76 -11.12
N LEU A 71 2.24 -13.88 -11.87
CA LEU A 71 3.01 -15.13 -11.93
C LEU A 71 3.64 -15.46 -10.56
N TYR A 72 4.08 -14.43 -9.85
CA TYR A 72 4.75 -14.53 -8.56
C TYR A 72 4.10 -13.61 -7.53
N GLY A 73 4.47 -13.77 -6.26
CA GLY A 73 4.08 -12.92 -5.15
C GLY A 73 5.15 -12.97 -4.06
N TYR A 74 4.88 -12.39 -2.90
CA TYR A 74 5.80 -12.45 -1.76
C TYR A 74 5.25 -13.37 -0.68
N HIS A 75 6.15 -14.08 -0.01
CA HIS A 75 5.77 -14.91 1.13
C HIS A 75 5.19 -14.02 2.23
N TYR A 76 3.97 -14.35 2.67
CA TYR A 76 3.19 -13.48 3.55
C TYR A 76 3.91 -13.11 4.85
N LEU A 77 4.54 -14.11 5.48
CA LEU A 77 5.12 -13.97 6.81
C LEU A 77 6.63 -13.74 6.84
N ASP A 78 7.37 -13.95 5.74
CA ASP A 78 8.84 -13.90 5.77
C ASP A 78 9.36 -12.46 5.66
N ARG A 79 10.37 -12.13 6.46
CA ARG A 79 11.26 -10.98 6.22
C ARG A 79 12.73 -11.45 6.34
N PRO A 80 13.66 -11.00 5.48
CA PRO A 80 13.45 -10.16 4.30
C PRO A 80 12.46 -10.77 3.31
N TYR A 81 11.80 -9.91 2.53
CA TYR A 81 10.73 -10.34 1.64
C TYR A 81 11.24 -11.36 0.62
N ARG A 82 10.54 -12.50 0.51
CA ARG A 82 10.94 -13.61 -0.36
C ARG A 82 9.90 -13.85 -1.44
N LEU A 83 10.34 -13.92 -2.69
CA LEU A 83 9.48 -14.22 -3.84
C LEU A 83 8.97 -15.69 -3.76
N ILE A 84 7.71 -15.92 -4.12
CA ILE A 84 7.07 -17.24 -4.21
C ILE A 84 6.26 -17.36 -5.51
N PRO A 85 6.11 -18.58 -6.06
CA PRO A 85 5.23 -18.81 -7.20
C PRO A 85 3.76 -18.65 -6.82
N LYS A 86 2.99 -17.94 -7.64
CA LYS A 86 1.52 -17.83 -7.57
C LYS A 86 0.92 -18.60 -8.74
N ALA A 87 0.68 -17.98 -9.89
CA ALA A 87 0.24 -18.72 -11.08
C ALA A 87 1.37 -19.52 -11.77
N ALA A 88 2.64 -19.14 -11.57
CA ALA A 88 3.79 -19.93 -12.02
C ALA A 88 3.85 -21.28 -11.29
N ALA A 89 4.32 -22.32 -11.97
CA ALA A 89 4.42 -23.67 -11.40
C ALA A 89 5.61 -23.83 -10.43
N GLU A 90 6.65 -23.01 -10.60
CA GLU A 90 7.87 -23.03 -9.81
C GLU A 90 8.43 -21.62 -9.62
N LEU A 91 9.37 -21.45 -8.68
CA LEU A 91 10.08 -20.18 -8.51
C LEU A 91 10.90 -19.88 -9.77
N LEU A 92 10.99 -18.59 -10.15
CA LEU A 92 11.75 -18.20 -11.34
C LEU A 92 13.22 -18.62 -11.21
N GLY A 93 13.65 -19.54 -12.08
CA GLY A 93 15.05 -19.95 -12.19
C GLY A 93 15.91 -18.92 -12.92
N ASP A 94 17.22 -19.19 -12.98
CA ASP A 94 18.14 -18.36 -13.76
C ASP A 94 17.78 -18.40 -15.26
N PRO A 95 17.77 -17.23 -15.93
CA PRO A 95 17.47 -17.17 -17.35
C PRO A 95 18.58 -17.81 -18.19
N VAL A 96 18.24 -18.15 -19.43
CA VAL A 96 19.24 -18.43 -20.46
C VAL A 96 19.76 -17.11 -20.99
N TYR A 97 21.04 -16.81 -20.72
CA TYR A 97 21.73 -15.65 -21.27
C TYR A 97 22.16 -15.89 -22.72
N LEU A 98 21.94 -14.90 -23.58
CA LEU A 98 22.28 -14.93 -25.00
C LEU A 98 23.11 -13.69 -25.37
N ASP A 99 24.09 -13.86 -26.26
CA ASP A 99 24.84 -12.77 -26.88
C ASP A 99 24.03 -12.09 -28.02
N GLU A 100 24.61 -11.07 -28.67
CA GLU A 100 23.97 -10.35 -29.79
C GLU A 100 23.68 -11.24 -31.00
N GLN A 101 24.43 -12.33 -31.17
CA GLN A 101 24.26 -13.30 -32.24
C GLN A 101 23.24 -14.40 -31.87
N GLY A 102 22.74 -14.40 -30.63
CA GLY A 102 21.80 -15.38 -30.10
C GLY A 102 22.43 -16.68 -29.60
N ASN A 103 23.76 -16.74 -29.46
CA ASN A 103 24.44 -17.89 -28.87
C ASN A 103 24.28 -17.87 -27.34
N ARG A 104 24.22 -19.07 -26.75
CA ARG A 104 24.10 -19.23 -25.31
C ARG A 104 25.41 -18.85 -24.61
N LEU A 105 25.30 -18.01 -23.59
CA LEU A 105 26.38 -17.64 -22.70
C LEU A 105 26.38 -18.50 -21.42
N PRO A 106 27.53 -18.65 -20.75
CA PRO A 106 27.61 -19.19 -19.39
C PRO A 106 26.78 -18.38 -18.38
N ALA A 107 26.39 -18.99 -17.26
CA ALA A 107 25.56 -18.33 -16.23
C ALA A 107 26.30 -17.17 -15.53
N ASP A 108 27.62 -17.26 -15.45
CA ASP A 108 28.53 -16.28 -14.85
C ASP A 108 29.04 -15.24 -15.87
N ALA A 109 28.51 -15.20 -17.09
CA ALA A 109 28.89 -14.22 -18.09
C ALA A 109 28.73 -12.78 -17.54
N PRO A 110 29.71 -11.87 -17.83
CA PRO A 110 29.61 -10.46 -17.51
C PRO A 110 28.31 -9.85 -18.05
N GLY A 111 27.65 -9.01 -17.26
CA GLY A 111 26.33 -8.47 -17.62
C GLY A 111 26.34 -7.68 -18.92
N GLU A 112 27.45 -7.05 -19.25
CA GLU A 112 27.68 -6.27 -20.46
C GLU A 112 27.75 -7.13 -21.74
N GLN A 113 28.02 -8.42 -21.61
CA GLN A 113 28.05 -9.36 -22.75
C GLN A 113 26.68 -9.98 -23.03
N VAL A 114 25.77 -9.92 -22.05
CA VAL A 114 24.42 -10.48 -22.19
C VAL A 114 23.58 -9.50 -22.99
N ALA A 115 23.21 -9.87 -24.22
CA ALA A 115 22.27 -9.09 -25.02
C ALA A 115 20.82 -9.38 -24.62
N ILE A 116 20.50 -10.64 -24.29
CA ILE A 116 19.16 -11.07 -23.90
C ILE A 116 19.22 -12.05 -22.72
N SER A 117 18.36 -11.83 -21.72
CA SER A 117 18.00 -12.79 -20.68
C SER A 117 16.65 -13.42 -21.03
N ARG A 118 16.65 -14.72 -21.31
CA ARG A 118 15.43 -15.46 -21.71
C ARG A 118 14.90 -16.32 -20.57
N TYR A 119 13.67 -16.05 -20.16
CA TYR A 119 12.93 -16.79 -19.16
C TYR A 119 11.88 -17.66 -19.83
N ASP A 120 11.85 -18.95 -19.50
CA ASP A 120 10.77 -19.88 -19.84
C ASP A 120 10.05 -20.24 -18.55
N ILE A 121 8.83 -19.75 -18.39
CA ILE A 121 8.07 -19.80 -17.14
C ILE A 121 6.95 -20.82 -17.31
N PRO A 122 7.01 -21.97 -16.64
CA PRO A 122 5.90 -22.91 -16.61
C PRO A 122 4.77 -22.34 -15.74
N ILE A 123 3.54 -22.46 -16.21
CA ILE A 123 2.31 -22.00 -15.55
C ILE A 123 1.57 -23.21 -14.98
N LYS A 124 0.99 -23.07 -13.79
CA LYS A 124 0.15 -24.12 -13.18
C LYS A 124 -1.04 -24.44 -14.11
N LYS A 125 -1.31 -25.72 -14.29
CA LYS A 125 -2.45 -26.21 -15.08
C LYS A 125 -3.75 -26.10 -14.29
N GLY A 126 -4.88 -25.96 -14.98
CA GLY A 126 -6.20 -25.97 -14.36
C GLY A 126 -6.57 -24.71 -13.57
N ILE A 127 -5.77 -23.64 -13.67
CA ILE A 127 -6.22 -22.31 -13.21
C ILE A 127 -7.35 -21.86 -14.13
N ALA A 128 -8.48 -21.42 -13.57
CA ALA A 128 -9.62 -20.94 -14.35
C ALA A 128 -10.00 -19.50 -13.95
N PHE A 129 -10.46 -18.73 -14.93
CA PHE A 129 -11.01 -17.39 -14.67
C PHE A 129 -12.28 -17.48 -13.82
N GLN A 130 -12.56 -16.45 -13.02
CA GLN A 130 -13.84 -16.34 -12.32
C GLN A 130 -15.03 -16.42 -13.29
N PRO A 131 -16.22 -16.88 -12.84
CA PRO A 131 -17.42 -16.84 -13.66
C PRO A 131 -17.70 -15.42 -14.18
N HIS A 132 -17.89 -15.27 -15.49
CA HIS A 132 -18.09 -13.96 -16.09
C HIS A 132 -18.92 -14.04 -17.39
N PRO A 133 -19.75 -13.02 -17.73
CA PRO A 133 -20.51 -12.99 -18.98
C PRO A 133 -19.63 -13.06 -20.24
N ALA A 134 -18.42 -12.49 -20.19
CA ALA A 134 -17.46 -12.53 -21.30
C ALA A 134 -17.12 -13.96 -21.79
N PHE A 135 -17.28 -14.98 -20.94
CA PHE A 135 -17.02 -16.37 -21.27
C PHE A 135 -18.28 -17.19 -21.55
N ALA A 136 -19.46 -16.58 -21.51
CA ALA A 136 -20.72 -17.30 -21.68
C ALA A 136 -20.86 -17.78 -23.13
N GLN A 137 -20.93 -19.10 -23.30
CA GLN A 137 -21.15 -19.76 -24.59
C GLN A 137 -22.50 -20.46 -24.63
N ASP A 138 -23.05 -20.64 -25.83
CA ASP A 138 -24.21 -21.50 -26.06
C ASP A 138 -23.84 -22.97 -26.28
N GLU A 139 -24.83 -23.81 -26.57
CA GLU A 139 -24.62 -25.24 -26.78
C GLU A 139 -23.80 -25.54 -28.04
N GLN A 140 -23.69 -24.57 -28.96
CA GLN A 140 -22.92 -24.65 -30.19
C GLN A 140 -21.46 -24.18 -29.99
N GLY A 141 -21.16 -23.57 -28.83
CA GLY A 141 -19.85 -23.00 -28.50
C GLY A 141 -19.68 -21.55 -28.93
N ASP A 142 -20.74 -20.90 -29.41
CA ASP A 142 -20.73 -19.50 -29.81
C ASP A 142 -20.88 -18.59 -28.59
N TYR A 143 -20.22 -17.43 -28.60
CA TYR A 143 -20.29 -16.47 -27.51
C TYR A 143 -21.67 -15.79 -27.48
N ARG A 144 -22.34 -15.87 -26.33
CA ARG A 144 -23.71 -15.34 -26.16
C ARG A 144 -23.78 -13.82 -26.24
N TYR A 145 -22.72 -13.12 -25.82
CA TYR A 145 -22.69 -11.67 -25.68
C TYR A 145 -21.64 -10.97 -26.53
N TYR A 146 -21.20 -11.55 -27.64
CA TYR A 146 -20.67 -10.72 -28.73
C TYR A 146 -20.77 -11.39 -30.10
N PRO A 147 -21.24 -10.65 -31.13
CA PRO A 147 -21.67 -9.24 -31.07
C PRO A 147 -23.04 -9.06 -30.37
N MET A 148 -23.11 -8.19 -29.37
CA MET A 148 -24.36 -7.83 -28.70
C MET A 148 -25.25 -7.00 -29.60
N ARG A 149 -26.57 -7.24 -29.53
CA ARG A 149 -27.56 -6.36 -30.15
C ARG A 149 -27.91 -5.25 -29.18
N ALA A 150 -28.15 -4.04 -29.68
CA ALA A 150 -28.43 -2.87 -28.85
C ALA A 150 -29.56 -3.04 -27.80
N PRO A 151 -30.65 -3.79 -28.07
CA PRO A 151 -31.67 -4.07 -27.05
C PRO A 151 -31.17 -4.91 -25.87
N ASP A 152 -30.18 -5.79 -26.09
CA ASP A 152 -29.66 -6.72 -25.09
C ASP A 152 -28.85 -5.99 -23.97
N LEU A 153 -28.50 -4.71 -24.17
CA LEU A 153 -27.77 -3.87 -23.19
C LEU A 153 -28.68 -2.89 -22.43
N ASN A 154 -29.88 -2.59 -22.93
CA ASN A 154 -30.67 -1.44 -22.41
C ASN A 154 -30.95 -1.50 -20.91
N ASP A 155 -31.01 -2.71 -20.34
CA ASP A 155 -31.32 -2.94 -18.93
C ASP A 155 -30.12 -3.47 -18.09
N ALA A 156 -28.92 -3.55 -18.66
CA ALA A 156 -27.73 -4.08 -17.98
C ALA A 156 -26.80 -2.96 -17.49
N PHE A 157 -26.54 -2.92 -16.18
CA PHE A 157 -25.64 -1.94 -15.51
C PHE A 157 -24.64 -2.62 -14.56
N SER A 158 -24.77 -3.93 -14.37
CA SER A 158 -23.89 -4.78 -13.60
C SER A 158 -23.63 -6.10 -14.33
N ILE A 159 -22.56 -6.81 -13.97
CA ILE A 159 -22.30 -8.15 -14.51
C ILE A 159 -23.39 -9.16 -14.10
N GLY A 160 -24.13 -8.89 -13.02
CA GLY A 160 -25.22 -9.74 -12.54
C GLY A 160 -26.50 -9.64 -13.37
N ASP A 161 -26.63 -8.61 -14.21
CA ASP A 161 -27.81 -8.44 -15.09
C ASP A 161 -27.78 -9.38 -16.31
N PHE A 162 -26.64 -10.04 -16.55
CA PHE A 162 -26.47 -11.01 -17.63
C PHE A 162 -26.89 -12.41 -17.17
N ALA A 163 -27.86 -13.01 -17.84
CA ALA A 163 -28.49 -14.27 -17.45
C ALA A 163 -27.55 -15.50 -17.45
N TYR A 164 -26.43 -15.41 -18.16
CA TYR A 164 -25.48 -16.50 -18.37
C TYR A 164 -24.07 -16.03 -18.09
N THR A 165 -23.29 -16.87 -17.44
CA THR A 165 -21.85 -16.69 -17.22
C THR A 165 -21.12 -17.95 -17.67
N GLY A 166 -19.86 -17.83 -18.07
CA GLY A 166 -18.98 -18.96 -18.31
C GLY A 166 -17.65 -18.81 -17.58
N SER A 167 -16.76 -19.77 -17.81
CA SER A 167 -15.36 -19.70 -17.42
C SER A 167 -14.53 -20.53 -18.40
N ARG A 168 -13.22 -20.29 -18.41
CA ARG A 168 -12.26 -21.13 -19.13
C ARG A 168 -10.93 -21.19 -18.38
N GLU A 169 -10.11 -22.15 -18.77
CA GLU A 169 -8.73 -22.28 -18.29
C GLU A 169 -7.90 -21.06 -18.71
N LEU A 170 -7.05 -20.60 -17.79
CA LEU A 170 -5.95 -19.69 -18.02
C LEU A 170 -4.86 -20.39 -18.86
N THR A 171 -4.31 -19.67 -19.83
CA THR A 171 -3.18 -20.14 -20.64
C THR A 171 -2.08 -19.09 -20.73
N ALA A 172 -0.89 -19.49 -21.18
CA ALA A 172 0.23 -18.59 -21.45
C ALA A 172 -0.16 -17.46 -22.44
N HIS A 173 -1.10 -17.71 -23.35
CA HIS A 173 -1.58 -16.68 -24.28
C HIS A 173 -2.29 -15.51 -23.57
N ASP A 174 -2.86 -15.71 -22.39
CA ASP A 174 -3.51 -14.66 -21.60
C ASP A 174 -2.48 -13.70 -20.99
N TYR A 175 -1.30 -14.21 -20.62
CA TYR A 175 -0.17 -13.38 -20.24
C TYR A 175 0.40 -12.63 -21.43
N VAL A 176 0.58 -13.30 -22.58
CA VAL A 176 1.01 -12.62 -23.82
C VAL A 176 0.05 -11.47 -24.14
N TYR A 177 -1.26 -11.70 -24.05
CA TYR A 177 -2.27 -10.67 -24.28
C TYR A 177 -2.14 -9.53 -23.25
N ALA A 178 -2.00 -9.83 -21.96
CA ALA A 178 -1.79 -8.81 -20.92
C ALA A 178 -0.56 -7.93 -21.20
N PHE A 179 0.59 -8.51 -21.56
CA PHE A 179 1.78 -7.73 -21.93
C PHE A 179 1.55 -6.87 -23.17
N LYS A 180 0.82 -7.35 -24.17
CA LYS A 180 0.46 -6.53 -25.34
C LYS A 180 -0.43 -5.34 -24.95
N ARG A 181 -1.35 -5.52 -23.99
CA ARG A 181 -2.21 -4.44 -23.49
C ARG A 181 -1.41 -3.30 -22.89
N LEU A 182 -0.33 -3.60 -22.15
CA LEU A 182 0.56 -2.58 -21.59
C LEU A 182 1.20 -1.67 -22.68
N ALA A 183 1.33 -2.17 -23.91
CA ALA A 183 1.86 -1.42 -25.07
C ALA A 183 0.78 -0.66 -25.86
N SER A 184 -0.51 -0.92 -25.60
CA SER A 184 -1.62 -0.39 -26.38
C SER A 184 -1.75 1.13 -26.20
N PRO A 185 -1.80 1.93 -27.29
CA PRO A 185 -2.00 3.38 -27.20
C PRO A 185 -3.37 3.78 -26.64
N ARG A 186 -4.29 2.81 -26.53
CA ARG A 186 -5.61 3.01 -25.93
C ARG A 186 -5.61 2.93 -24.41
N LEU A 187 -4.57 2.32 -23.84
CA LEU A 187 -4.37 2.18 -22.41
C LEU A 187 -3.16 3.03 -22.03
N ALA A 188 -3.36 4.06 -21.21
CA ALA A 188 -2.28 4.93 -20.74
C ALA A 188 -1.51 4.23 -19.60
N SER A 189 -0.86 3.10 -19.89
CA SER A 189 -0.21 2.28 -18.87
C SER A 189 0.96 3.01 -18.20
N PRO A 190 0.97 3.16 -16.86
CA PRO A 190 2.06 3.83 -16.15
C PRO A 190 3.43 3.15 -16.33
N VAL A 191 3.44 1.85 -16.65
CA VAL A 191 4.66 1.04 -16.77
C VAL A 191 5.17 0.87 -18.21
N LEU A 192 4.52 1.51 -19.19
CA LEU A 192 4.91 1.43 -20.60
C LEU A 192 6.40 1.73 -20.82
N GLY A 193 6.91 2.79 -20.19
CA GLY A 193 8.32 3.18 -20.31
C GLY A 193 9.29 2.09 -19.86
N VAL A 194 9.04 1.52 -18.67
CA VAL A 194 9.88 0.45 -18.09
C VAL A 194 9.83 -0.82 -18.95
N MET A 195 8.63 -1.21 -19.41
CA MET A 195 8.50 -2.39 -20.28
C MET A 195 9.15 -2.17 -21.65
N ALA A 196 9.05 -0.96 -22.21
CA ALA A 196 9.69 -0.59 -23.48
C ALA A 196 11.22 -0.60 -23.39
N GLU A 197 11.79 -0.24 -22.23
CA GLU A 197 13.23 -0.28 -21.98
C GLU A 197 13.76 -1.71 -21.91
N HIS A 198 13.05 -2.60 -21.20
CA HIS A 198 13.58 -3.90 -20.84
C HIS A 198 13.08 -5.06 -21.70
N ILE A 199 11.86 -5.05 -22.23
CA ILE A 199 11.34 -6.20 -23.00
C ILE A 199 11.75 -6.07 -24.48
N ARG A 200 12.28 -7.16 -25.05
CA ARG A 200 12.69 -7.19 -26.46
C ARG A 200 11.52 -6.88 -27.39
N GLY A 201 11.67 -5.87 -28.25
CA GLY A 201 10.66 -5.49 -29.25
C GLY A 201 9.45 -4.73 -28.70
N PHE A 202 9.41 -4.39 -27.42
CA PHE A 202 8.21 -3.81 -26.79
C PHE A 202 7.96 -2.36 -27.21
N LYS A 203 9.01 -1.55 -27.31
CA LYS A 203 8.93 -0.17 -27.81
C LYS A 203 8.41 -0.16 -29.25
N GLU A 204 9.03 -0.96 -30.11
CA GLU A 204 8.69 -1.08 -31.52
C GLU A 204 7.24 -1.56 -31.70
N PHE A 205 6.79 -2.50 -30.87
CA PHE A 205 5.41 -2.97 -30.85
C PHE A 205 4.42 -1.88 -30.43
N SER A 206 4.73 -1.06 -29.42
CA SER A 206 3.87 0.06 -29.02
C SER A 206 3.75 1.11 -30.14
N GLU A 207 4.84 1.42 -30.83
CA GLU A 207 4.85 2.32 -31.98
C GLU A 207 4.02 1.77 -33.15
N GLU A 208 4.12 0.46 -33.43
CA GLU A 208 3.29 -0.23 -34.43
C GLU A 208 1.80 -0.12 -34.09
N LEU A 209 1.41 -0.45 -32.86
CA LEU A 209 0.03 -0.32 -32.39
C LEU A 209 -0.49 1.11 -32.48
N ALA A 210 0.35 2.11 -32.22
CA ALA A 210 -0.02 3.53 -32.37
C ALA A 210 -0.31 3.91 -33.83
N GLN A 211 0.30 3.26 -34.82
CA GLN A 211 -0.04 3.48 -36.24
C GLN A 211 -1.32 2.75 -36.63
N ILE A 212 -1.52 1.53 -36.13
CA ILE A 212 -2.74 0.76 -36.35
C ILE A 212 -3.95 1.49 -35.76
N ASP A 213 -3.84 2.01 -34.53
CA ASP A 213 -4.94 2.72 -33.86
C ASP A 213 -5.43 3.94 -34.63
N LYS A 214 -4.54 4.62 -35.38
CA LYS A 214 -4.94 5.74 -36.25
C LYS A 214 -5.83 5.32 -37.42
N GLN A 215 -5.74 4.06 -37.83
CA GLN A 215 -6.52 3.49 -38.94
C GLN A 215 -7.82 2.83 -38.45
N GLU A 216 -7.90 2.47 -37.16
CA GLU A 216 -9.08 1.87 -36.53
C GLU A 216 -9.80 2.88 -35.63
N PRO A 217 -10.86 3.56 -36.12
CA PRO A 217 -11.51 4.60 -35.35
C PRO A 217 -12.17 4.04 -34.08
N ARG A 218 -11.96 4.74 -32.96
CA ARG A 218 -12.75 4.53 -31.73
C ARG A 218 -14.24 4.73 -32.05
N PRO A 219 -15.15 3.92 -31.49
CA PRO A 219 -14.99 2.98 -30.39
C PRO A 219 -14.76 1.50 -30.80
N GLN A 220 -14.36 1.22 -32.04
CA GLN A 220 -14.13 -0.16 -32.49
C GLN A 220 -13.11 -0.87 -31.61
N TRP A 221 -13.27 -2.17 -31.32
CA TRP A 221 -12.27 -2.97 -30.60
C TRP A 221 -10.98 -3.15 -31.42
N LEU A 222 -9.83 -2.86 -30.80
CA LEU A 222 -8.51 -3.16 -31.36
C LEU A 222 -8.10 -4.55 -30.88
N ASP A 223 -8.20 -5.55 -31.76
CA ASP A 223 -7.82 -6.92 -31.43
C ASP A 223 -6.30 -7.07 -31.47
N LEU A 224 -5.69 -7.29 -30.30
CA LEU A 224 -4.23 -7.42 -30.17
C LEU A 224 -3.70 -8.83 -30.53
N ARG A 225 -4.58 -9.81 -30.76
CA ARG A 225 -4.17 -11.20 -31.01
C ARG A 225 -3.35 -11.38 -32.30
N PRO A 226 -3.69 -10.73 -33.44
CA PRO A 226 -2.96 -10.91 -34.70
C PRO A 226 -1.53 -10.35 -34.68
N TYR A 227 -1.24 -9.34 -33.86
CA TYR A 227 0.06 -8.68 -33.84
C TYR A 227 1.05 -9.45 -32.96
N SER A 228 2.32 -9.51 -33.33
CA SER A 228 3.33 -10.28 -32.60
C SER A 228 4.17 -9.37 -31.71
N LEU A 229 4.38 -9.76 -30.45
CA LEU A 229 5.33 -9.13 -29.54
C LEU A 229 6.55 -10.07 -29.39
N PRO A 230 7.68 -9.83 -30.07
CA PRO A 230 8.78 -10.79 -30.14
C PRO A 230 9.31 -11.25 -28.78
N GLY A 231 9.38 -10.32 -27.82
CA GLY A 231 9.90 -10.57 -26.48
C GLY A 231 8.96 -11.30 -25.53
N VAL A 232 7.68 -11.52 -25.88
CA VAL A 232 6.72 -12.21 -24.99
C VAL A 232 5.88 -13.19 -25.81
N ARG A 233 6.05 -14.49 -25.57
CA ARG A 233 5.47 -15.55 -26.39
C ARG A 233 4.96 -16.72 -25.57
N ALA A 234 3.85 -17.31 -25.97
CA ALA A 234 3.43 -18.61 -25.48
C ALA A 234 4.14 -19.69 -26.31
N LEU A 235 4.96 -20.53 -25.69
CA LEU A 235 5.58 -21.67 -26.37
C LEU A 235 4.56 -22.81 -26.54
N ASP A 236 3.67 -22.93 -25.58
CA ASP A 236 2.51 -23.81 -25.55
C ASP A 236 1.45 -23.20 -24.60
N LYS A 237 0.39 -23.95 -24.26
CA LYS A 237 -0.69 -23.47 -23.38
C LYS A 237 -0.23 -23.09 -21.97
N HIS A 238 0.87 -23.67 -21.47
CA HIS A 238 1.30 -23.55 -20.08
C HIS A 238 2.78 -23.14 -19.95
N THR A 239 3.41 -22.66 -21.01
CA THR A 239 4.79 -22.16 -20.96
C THR A 239 4.88 -20.77 -21.59
N LEU A 240 5.17 -19.77 -20.76
CA LEU A 240 5.37 -18.38 -21.17
C LEU A 240 6.86 -18.07 -21.31
N ARG A 241 7.27 -17.60 -22.48
CA ARG A 241 8.61 -17.06 -22.71
C ARG A 241 8.61 -15.55 -22.60
N ILE A 242 9.56 -15.01 -21.83
CA ILE A 242 9.87 -13.58 -21.78
C ILE A 242 11.35 -13.37 -22.08
N GLU A 243 11.67 -12.48 -23.02
CA GLU A 243 13.02 -12.08 -23.39
C GLU A 243 13.26 -10.63 -22.98
N VAL A 244 14.15 -10.46 -22.00
CA VAL A 244 14.56 -9.17 -21.45
C VAL A 244 15.88 -8.76 -22.08
N ARG A 245 16.02 -7.49 -22.46
CA ARG A 245 17.26 -6.89 -22.97
C ARG A 245 18.28 -6.80 -21.84
N GLY A 246 19.52 -7.20 -22.10
CA GLY A 246 20.57 -7.18 -21.10
C GLY A 246 20.47 -8.29 -20.06
N LYS A 247 21.35 -8.22 -19.05
CA LYS A 247 21.22 -8.92 -17.78
C LYS A 247 20.45 -8.02 -16.80
N TYR A 248 19.23 -8.41 -16.42
CA TYR A 248 18.40 -7.65 -15.48
C TYR A 248 17.69 -8.58 -14.49
N PRO A 249 18.40 -9.03 -13.43
CA PRO A 249 17.86 -9.96 -12.43
C PRO A 249 16.61 -9.46 -11.70
N GLN A 250 16.45 -8.15 -11.57
CA GLN A 250 15.34 -7.51 -10.86
C GLN A 250 14.01 -7.68 -11.62
N PHE A 251 14.05 -8.07 -12.91
CA PHE A 251 12.85 -8.32 -13.71
C PHE A 251 11.87 -9.28 -13.06
N LYS A 252 12.38 -10.26 -12.28
CA LYS A 252 11.58 -11.22 -11.53
C LYS A 252 10.57 -10.57 -10.57
N TYR A 253 10.89 -9.40 -10.03
CA TYR A 253 10.02 -8.68 -9.10
C TYR A 253 8.86 -7.97 -9.81
N TRP A 254 9.08 -7.48 -11.03
CA TRP A 254 7.98 -6.94 -11.84
C TRP A 254 6.91 -7.98 -12.14
N LEU A 255 7.29 -9.26 -12.27
CA LEU A 255 6.37 -10.39 -12.46
C LEU A 255 5.53 -10.74 -11.21
N ALA A 256 5.76 -10.07 -10.08
CA ALA A 256 4.90 -10.12 -8.89
C ALA A 256 3.88 -8.98 -8.83
N MET A 257 3.90 -8.07 -9.81
CA MET A 257 3.00 -6.92 -9.87
C MET A 257 1.74 -7.24 -10.67
N THR A 258 0.58 -6.71 -10.26
CA THR A 258 -0.72 -7.00 -10.89
C THR A 258 -0.82 -6.57 -12.34
N PHE A 259 -0.07 -5.56 -12.79
CA PHE A 259 -0.04 -5.19 -14.20
C PHE A 259 0.54 -6.27 -15.13
N THR A 260 1.23 -7.27 -14.58
CA THR A 260 1.68 -8.48 -15.31
C THR A 260 0.74 -9.68 -15.16
N ALA A 261 -0.38 -9.52 -14.43
CA ALA A 261 -1.37 -10.58 -14.26
C ALA A 261 -2.09 -10.89 -15.60
N PRO A 262 -2.63 -12.10 -15.77
CA PRO A 262 -3.18 -12.51 -17.05
C PRO A 262 -4.48 -11.77 -17.36
N MET A 263 -4.70 -11.50 -18.65
CA MET A 263 -5.93 -10.87 -19.11
C MET A 263 -6.55 -11.69 -20.22
N ALA A 264 -7.82 -12.05 -20.03
CA ALA A 264 -8.62 -12.71 -21.05
C ALA A 264 -8.99 -11.71 -22.16
N TRP A 265 -8.63 -12.01 -23.41
CA TRP A 265 -9.00 -11.18 -24.56
C TRP A 265 -10.52 -11.08 -24.75
N GLU A 266 -11.27 -12.11 -24.32
CA GLU A 266 -12.73 -12.15 -24.34
C GLU A 266 -13.32 -11.03 -23.48
N ALA A 267 -12.68 -10.72 -22.35
CA ALA A 267 -13.13 -9.64 -21.47
C ALA A 267 -12.97 -8.28 -22.13
N GLU A 268 -11.82 -8.01 -22.75
CA GLU A 268 -11.62 -6.76 -23.50
C GLU A 268 -12.57 -6.67 -24.70
N ARG A 269 -12.80 -7.77 -25.42
CA ARG A 269 -13.81 -7.83 -26.48
C ARG A 269 -15.19 -7.49 -25.93
N PHE A 270 -15.61 -8.14 -24.85
CA PHE A 270 -16.92 -7.93 -24.24
C PHE A 270 -17.14 -6.46 -23.87
N TYR A 271 -16.18 -5.83 -23.17
CA TYR A 271 -16.27 -4.44 -22.72
C TYR A 271 -16.06 -3.39 -23.81
N SER A 272 -15.40 -3.74 -24.91
CA SER A 272 -15.18 -2.83 -26.05
C SER A 272 -16.44 -2.58 -26.90
N GLN A 273 -17.53 -3.29 -26.64
CA GLN A 273 -18.76 -3.15 -27.41
C GLN A 273 -19.40 -1.76 -27.21
N PRO A 274 -20.10 -1.22 -28.23
CA PRO A 274 -20.76 0.07 -28.11
C PRO A 274 -21.67 0.15 -26.88
N ARG A 275 -21.68 1.32 -26.23
CA ARG A 275 -22.49 1.67 -25.04
C ARG A 275 -22.11 0.98 -23.72
N MET A 276 -21.22 -0.03 -23.69
CA MET A 276 -20.74 -0.67 -22.45
C MET A 276 -20.20 0.36 -21.44
N ALA A 277 -19.28 1.23 -21.87
CA ALA A 277 -18.70 2.26 -21.01
C ALA A 277 -19.73 3.29 -20.51
N GLN A 278 -20.79 3.56 -21.27
CA GLN A 278 -21.87 4.47 -20.85
C GLN A 278 -22.71 3.88 -19.70
N HIS A 279 -22.76 2.55 -19.62
CA HIS A 279 -23.44 1.79 -18.56
C HIS A 279 -22.48 1.43 -17.40
N ASN A 280 -21.27 2.01 -17.39
CA ASN A 280 -20.23 1.68 -16.40
C ASN A 280 -19.81 0.20 -16.42
N LEU A 281 -19.98 -0.49 -17.56
CA LEU A 281 -19.51 -1.84 -17.80
C LEU A 281 -18.13 -1.75 -18.45
N THR A 282 -17.09 -1.67 -17.62
CA THR A 282 -15.68 -1.60 -18.03
C THR A 282 -14.83 -2.48 -17.12
N LEU A 283 -13.58 -2.77 -17.52
CA LEU A 283 -12.63 -3.47 -16.65
C LEU A 283 -12.32 -2.69 -15.35
N ASP A 284 -12.43 -1.36 -15.38
CA ASP A 284 -12.22 -0.51 -14.19
C ASP A 284 -13.38 -0.60 -13.18
N SER A 285 -14.57 -1.02 -13.60
CA SER A 285 -15.73 -1.15 -12.72
C SER A 285 -16.10 -2.60 -12.42
N TRP A 286 -15.74 -3.52 -13.32
CA TRP A 286 -16.07 -4.94 -13.27
C TRP A 286 -14.87 -5.78 -13.76
N PRO A 287 -13.79 -5.84 -12.96
CA PRO A 287 -12.60 -6.62 -13.29
C PRO A 287 -12.88 -8.12 -13.31
N VAL A 288 -12.07 -8.84 -14.09
CA VAL A 288 -12.16 -10.30 -14.25
C VAL A 288 -10.77 -10.91 -14.24
N GLY A 289 -10.53 -11.84 -13.30
CA GLY A 289 -9.24 -12.49 -13.15
C GLY A 289 -9.34 -13.92 -12.63
N THR A 290 -8.23 -14.42 -12.12
CA THR A 290 -8.06 -15.81 -11.63
C THR A 290 -7.76 -15.86 -10.12
N GLY A 291 -7.83 -14.71 -9.44
CA GLY A 291 -7.51 -14.57 -8.02
C GLY A 291 -8.54 -15.17 -7.07
N PRO A 292 -8.29 -15.08 -5.75
CA PRO A 292 -9.12 -15.67 -4.71
C PRO A 292 -10.53 -15.08 -4.59
N PHE A 293 -10.74 -13.84 -5.05
CA PHE A 293 -12.03 -13.17 -4.98
C PHE A 293 -12.44 -12.56 -6.33
N MET A 294 -13.72 -12.27 -6.48
CA MET A 294 -14.30 -11.60 -7.64
C MET A 294 -15.18 -10.44 -7.18
N LEU A 295 -15.19 -9.32 -7.92
CA LEU A 295 -16.06 -8.18 -7.61
C LEU A 295 -17.50 -8.50 -8.02
N THR A 296 -18.40 -8.49 -7.04
CA THR A 296 -19.83 -8.84 -7.22
C THR A 296 -20.78 -7.67 -7.03
N GLU A 297 -20.30 -6.58 -6.43
CA GLU A 297 -21.05 -5.32 -6.30
C GLU A 297 -20.05 -4.17 -6.46
N SER A 298 -20.40 -3.21 -7.32
CA SER A 298 -19.58 -2.03 -7.58
C SER A 298 -20.45 -0.78 -7.58
N LEU A 299 -20.59 -0.14 -6.42
CA LEU A 299 -21.33 1.11 -6.23
C LEU A 299 -20.33 2.25 -6.02
N THR A 300 -20.05 2.98 -7.11
CA THR A 300 -19.08 4.08 -7.14
C THR A 300 -19.30 5.07 -6.00
N ASN A 301 -18.23 5.38 -5.28
CA ASN A 301 -18.17 6.25 -4.11
C ASN A 301 -19.17 5.87 -3.02
N ARG A 302 -19.47 4.56 -2.87
CA ARG A 302 -20.36 4.08 -1.82
C ARG A 302 -19.92 2.75 -1.24
N ARG A 303 -19.83 1.72 -2.07
CA ARG A 303 -19.66 0.34 -1.60
C ARG A 303 -19.13 -0.57 -2.69
N HIS A 304 -18.21 -1.46 -2.31
CA HIS A 304 -17.69 -2.51 -3.18
C HIS A 304 -17.71 -3.85 -2.43
N VAL A 305 -18.13 -4.93 -3.10
CA VAL A 305 -18.21 -6.26 -2.48
C VAL A 305 -17.44 -7.27 -3.31
N LEU A 306 -16.39 -7.82 -2.71
CA LEU A 306 -15.67 -8.98 -3.22
C LEU A 306 -16.31 -10.24 -2.65
N SER A 307 -16.60 -11.22 -3.49
CA SER A 307 -17.04 -12.56 -3.07
C SER A 307 -15.98 -13.59 -3.45
N ARG A 308 -15.87 -14.68 -2.69
CA ARG A 308 -14.97 -15.79 -2.99
C ARG A 308 -15.15 -16.25 -4.45
N ASN A 309 -14.04 -16.35 -5.19
CA ASN A 309 -14.05 -16.92 -6.52
C ASN A 309 -14.23 -18.46 -6.42
N PRO A 310 -15.33 -19.04 -6.93
CA PRO A 310 -15.56 -20.48 -6.82
C PRO A 310 -14.55 -21.32 -7.63
N ASN A 311 -13.87 -20.71 -8.60
CA ASN A 311 -12.88 -21.36 -9.45
C ASN A 311 -11.44 -21.24 -8.90
N TYR A 312 -11.25 -20.55 -7.78
CA TYR A 312 -9.94 -20.46 -7.17
C TYR A 312 -9.54 -21.81 -6.58
N ARG A 313 -8.41 -22.34 -7.06
CA ARG A 313 -7.88 -23.68 -6.73
C ARG A 313 -7.60 -23.91 -5.23
N GLY A 314 -7.50 -22.85 -4.45
CA GLY A 314 -7.09 -22.85 -3.06
C GLY A 314 -5.58 -23.02 -2.89
N GLU A 315 -4.93 -22.03 -2.27
CA GLU A 315 -3.54 -22.13 -1.84
C GLU A 315 -3.46 -22.43 -0.35
N LEU A 316 -2.38 -23.07 0.11
CA LEU A 316 -2.22 -23.40 1.52
C LEU A 316 -1.65 -22.22 2.29
N TYR A 317 -2.20 -21.95 3.46
CA TYR A 317 -1.67 -20.94 4.37
C TYR A 317 -0.25 -21.32 4.85
N PRO A 318 0.68 -20.36 4.93
CA PRO A 318 2.09 -20.63 5.24
C PRO A 318 2.29 -21.25 6.62
N CYS A 319 3.28 -22.14 6.71
CA CYS A 319 3.67 -22.83 7.94
C CYS A 319 4.96 -22.31 8.57
N VAL A 320 5.60 -21.36 7.91
CA VAL A 320 6.84 -20.72 8.35
C VAL A 320 6.57 -19.21 8.44
N GLY A 321 7.24 -18.55 9.38
CA GLY A 321 7.19 -17.10 9.55
C GLY A 321 8.41 -16.62 10.32
N GLU A 322 8.43 -15.33 10.64
CA GLU A 322 9.49 -14.70 11.41
C GLU A 322 9.53 -15.15 12.88
N PRO A 323 10.66 -14.95 13.58
CA PRO A 323 10.70 -15.07 15.02
C PRO A 323 9.58 -14.25 15.68
N GLY A 324 8.76 -14.91 16.49
CA GLY A 324 7.60 -14.30 17.16
C GLY A 324 6.25 -14.54 16.48
N ASP A 325 6.20 -14.87 15.19
CA ASP A 325 4.93 -15.10 14.48
C ASP A 325 4.13 -16.27 15.08
N GLN A 326 4.81 -17.34 15.51
CA GLN A 326 4.17 -18.45 16.21
C GLN A 326 3.52 -18.00 17.53
N ALA A 327 4.22 -17.20 18.33
CA ALA A 327 3.71 -16.67 19.59
C ALA A 327 2.56 -15.68 19.36
N ALA A 328 2.59 -14.91 18.27
CA ALA A 328 1.51 -14.04 17.81
C ALA A 328 0.31 -14.80 17.21
N GLY A 329 0.37 -16.14 17.18
CA GLY A 329 -0.70 -17.00 16.67
C GLY A 329 -0.84 -17.01 15.15
N LEU A 330 0.12 -16.45 14.41
CA LEU A 330 0.07 -16.33 12.95
C LEU A 330 0.28 -17.65 12.21
N LEU A 331 0.69 -18.72 12.90
CA LEU A 331 0.88 -20.04 12.31
C LEU A 331 -0.22 -21.05 12.68
N LYS A 332 -1.29 -20.62 13.37
CA LYS A 332 -2.38 -21.50 13.82
C LYS A 332 -3.13 -22.18 12.67
N ASP A 333 -3.19 -21.54 11.51
CA ASP A 333 -3.89 -22.03 10.33
C ASP A 333 -2.95 -22.64 9.27
N CYS A 334 -1.69 -22.92 9.63
CA CYS A 334 -0.72 -23.60 8.78
C CYS A 334 -1.35 -24.78 8.00
N GLY A 335 -1.17 -24.78 6.68
CA GLY A 335 -1.60 -25.87 5.82
C GLY A 335 -3.11 -25.89 5.52
N LYS A 336 -3.91 -24.95 6.02
CA LYS A 336 -5.33 -24.84 5.66
C LYS A 336 -5.51 -24.15 4.30
N PRO A 337 -6.53 -24.52 3.52
CA PRO A 337 -6.80 -23.91 2.22
C PRO A 337 -7.36 -22.48 2.36
N MET A 338 -6.88 -21.58 1.50
CA MET A 338 -7.25 -20.18 1.39
C MET A 338 -8.10 -19.92 0.13
N PRO A 339 -8.87 -18.81 0.07
CA PRO A 339 -9.06 -17.83 1.14
C PRO A 339 -9.93 -18.38 2.28
N PHE A 340 -9.82 -17.83 3.49
CA PHE A 340 -10.73 -18.23 4.58
C PHE A 340 -12.08 -17.50 4.51
N LEU A 341 -12.09 -16.27 3.99
CA LEU A 341 -13.28 -15.41 3.90
C LEU A 341 -14.17 -15.80 2.73
N ASP A 342 -15.48 -15.66 2.91
CA ASP A 342 -16.45 -15.84 1.82
C ASP A 342 -16.76 -14.51 1.11
N LYS A 343 -16.64 -13.39 1.82
CA LYS A 343 -16.94 -12.06 1.31
C LYS A 343 -16.06 -10.99 1.97
N VAL A 344 -15.81 -9.91 1.23
CA VAL A 344 -15.16 -8.70 1.72
C VAL A 344 -16.00 -7.51 1.29
N VAL A 345 -16.38 -6.68 2.24
CA VAL A 345 -17.23 -5.51 2.03
C VAL A 345 -16.44 -4.25 2.35
N PHE A 346 -16.29 -3.40 1.35
CA PHE A 346 -15.70 -2.08 1.50
C PHE A 346 -16.79 -1.01 1.42
N SER A 347 -16.83 -0.09 2.36
CA SER A 347 -17.77 1.06 2.36
C SER A 347 -17.03 2.39 2.42
N LEU A 348 -17.57 3.43 1.80
CA LEU A 348 -16.96 4.76 1.85
C LEU A 348 -17.15 5.40 3.23
N GLU A 349 -16.06 5.70 3.93
CA GLU A 349 -16.05 6.46 5.18
C GLU A 349 -15.03 7.59 5.10
N LYS A 350 -15.47 8.78 4.69
CA LYS A 350 -14.56 9.92 4.48
C LYS A 350 -13.98 10.50 5.77
N GLU A 351 -14.77 10.42 6.84
CA GLU A 351 -14.46 11.10 8.09
C GLU A 351 -13.81 10.12 9.07
N GLY A 352 -12.61 10.46 9.55
CA GLY A 352 -11.84 9.58 10.44
C GLY A 352 -12.53 9.29 11.78
N VAL A 353 -13.26 10.26 12.36
CA VAL A 353 -13.94 10.08 13.66
C VAL A 353 -15.09 9.05 13.55
N PRO A 354 -16.04 9.16 12.61
CA PRO A 354 -17.03 8.11 12.35
C PRO A 354 -16.43 6.75 12.03
N LEU A 355 -15.36 6.70 11.22
CA LEU A 355 -14.67 5.45 10.89
C LEU A 355 -14.15 4.74 12.15
N MET A 356 -13.41 5.47 12.99
CA MET A 356 -12.89 4.94 14.25
C MET A 356 -14.01 4.57 15.22
N GLY A 357 -15.08 5.36 15.28
CA GLY A 357 -16.26 5.03 16.08
C GLY A 357 -16.89 3.70 15.68
N LYS A 358 -17.14 3.49 14.38
CA LYS A 358 -17.67 2.23 13.83
C LYS A 358 -16.73 1.06 14.06
N PHE A 359 -15.42 1.27 13.90
CA PHE A 359 -14.42 0.27 14.24
C PHE A 359 -14.49 -0.10 15.72
N LEU A 360 -14.43 0.84 16.66
CA LEU A 360 -14.51 0.55 18.10
C LEU A 360 -15.83 -0.13 18.53
N GLN A 361 -16.90 0.11 17.78
CA GLN A 361 -18.20 -0.55 17.95
C GLN A 361 -18.26 -1.97 17.35
N GLY A 362 -17.24 -2.41 16.60
CA GLY A 362 -17.18 -3.72 15.97
C GLY A 362 -17.83 -3.79 14.58
N TYR A 363 -18.27 -2.66 14.02
CA TYR A 363 -18.85 -2.62 12.68
C TYR A 363 -17.79 -2.66 11.56
N TYR A 364 -16.54 -2.36 11.87
CA TYR A 364 -15.42 -2.69 10.98
C TYR A 364 -14.52 -3.71 11.66
N ASP A 365 -14.12 -4.73 10.90
CA ASP A 365 -13.14 -5.73 11.33
C ASP A 365 -11.73 -5.16 11.24
N ILE A 366 -11.51 -4.32 10.22
CA ILE A 366 -10.29 -3.55 9.94
C ILE A 366 -10.75 -2.17 9.47
N PRO A 367 -10.19 -1.04 9.97
CA PRO A 367 -10.62 0.27 9.52
C PRO A 367 -10.38 0.48 8.02
N GLN A 368 -9.18 0.13 7.56
CA GLN A 368 -8.76 0.20 6.17
C GLN A 368 -7.70 -0.87 5.93
N VAL A 369 -7.83 -1.64 4.84
CA VAL A 369 -6.94 -2.79 4.58
C VAL A 369 -5.57 -2.33 4.04
N GLU A 370 -5.51 -1.34 3.15
CA GLU A 370 -4.26 -0.93 2.50
C GLU A 370 -3.40 0.06 3.30
N ARG A 371 -3.95 0.66 4.37
CA ARG A 371 -3.26 1.72 5.13
C ARG A 371 -3.00 1.34 6.58
N GLY A 372 -1.71 1.32 6.93
CA GLY A 372 -1.29 1.07 8.31
C GLY A 372 -1.38 2.26 9.26
N GLU A 373 -1.74 3.45 8.75
CA GLU A 373 -1.75 4.70 9.52
C GLU A 373 -2.72 4.67 10.71
N TYR A 374 -3.84 3.96 10.60
CA TYR A 374 -4.78 3.82 11.73
C TYR A 374 -4.21 2.97 12.86
N GLY A 375 -3.51 1.88 12.55
CA GLY A 375 -2.85 1.06 13.56
C GLY A 375 -1.78 1.84 14.33
N VAL A 376 -0.96 2.60 13.60
CA VAL A 376 0.02 3.53 14.16
C VAL A 376 -0.68 4.58 15.04
N ALA A 377 -1.68 5.29 14.52
CA ALA A 377 -2.38 6.34 15.23
C ALA A 377 -3.09 5.83 16.50
N MET A 378 -3.68 4.64 16.46
CA MET A 378 -4.27 4.02 17.65
C MET A 378 -3.20 3.63 18.67
N THR A 379 -2.04 3.12 18.23
CA THR A 379 -0.94 2.79 19.14
C THR A 379 -0.43 4.03 19.87
N VAL A 380 -0.20 5.11 19.12
CA VAL A 380 0.13 6.43 19.68
C VAL A 380 -0.92 6.89 20.69
N ALA A 381 -2.19 6.84 20.30
CA ALA A 381 -3.28 7.30 21.15
C ALA A 381 -3.41 6.50 22.46
N ALA A 382 -3.02 5.21 22.47
CA ALA A 382 -2.97 4.38 23.67
C ALA A 382 -1.81 4.78 24.60
N GLN A 383 -0.66 5.15 24.04
CA GLN A 383 0.49 5.64 24.82
C GLN A 383 0.17 6.99 25.49
N ASP A 384 -0.54 7.86 24.79
CA ASP A 384 -0.90 9.20 25.29
C ASP A 384 -2.07 9.21 26.29
N SER A 385 -2.89 8.15 26.35
CA SER A 385 -4.12 8.13 27.13
C SER A 385 -4.40 6.75 27.75
N VAL A 386 -4.35 6.70 29.08
CA VAL A 386 -4.72 5.51 29.86
C VAL A 386 -6.13 5.03 29.55
N ASP A 387 -7.08 5.94 29.34
CA ASP A 387 -8.46 5.58 29.00
C ASP A 387 -8.54 4.88 27.64
N LYS A 388 -7.78 5.35 26.64
CA LYS A 388 -7.72 4.70 25.32
C LYS A 388 -7.00 3.36 25.39
N ALA A 389 -5.88 3.27 26.12
CA ALA A 389 -5.19 2.00 26.33
C ALA A 389 -6.12 0.95 26.96
N ASN A 390 -6.82 1.33 28.03
CA ASN A 390 -7.80 0.47 28.70
C ASN A 390 -8.93 0.08 27.75
N LEU A 391 -9.48 1.03 26.99
CA LEU A 391 -10.53 0.76 26.01
C LEU A 391 -10.06 -0.25 24.96
N TYR A 392 -8.90 -0.05 24.35
CA TYR A 392 -8.40 -0.94 23.30
C TYR A 392 -8.10 -2.34 23.85
N GLN A 393 -7.57 -2.42 25.07
CA GLN A 393 -7.33 -3.68 25.77
C GLN A 393 -8.66 -4.40 26.12
N GLU A 394 -9.66 -3.68 26.63
CA GLU A 394 -11.00 -4.21 26.94
C GLU A 394 -11.68 -4.77 25.67
N ARG A 395 -11.51 -4.07 24.55
CA ARG A 395 -12.01 -4.48 23.23
C ARG A 395 -11.18 -5.59 22.59
N GLY A 396 -10.00 -5.92 23.15
CA GLY A 396 -9.08 -6.92 22.63
C GLY A 396 -8.51 -6.56 21.26
N LEU A 397 -8.37 -5.26 20.97
CA LEU A 397 -7.87 -4.82 19.67
C LEU A 397 -6.43 -5.29 19.47
N GLN A 398 -6.15 -5.77 18.26
CA GLN A 398 -4.82 -6.18 17.85
C GLN A 398 -4.18 -5.02 17.11
N LEU A 399 -3.34 -4.26 17.81
CA LEU A 399 -2.51 -3.21 17.22
C LEU A 399 -1.13 -3.78 16.92
N ARG A 400 -0.90 -4.16 15.66
CA ARG A 400 0.33 -4.83 15.22
C ARG A 400 1.16 -3.85 14.40
N THR A 401 2.47 -3.95 14.50
CA THR A 401 3.41 -3.18 13.69
C THR A 401 4.47 -4.08 13.06
N SER A 402 4.92 -3.73 11.87
CA SER A 402 6.04 -4.38 11.18
C SER A 402 6.96 -3.32 10.58
N PRO A 403 8.27 -3.52 10.54
CA PRO A 403 9.15 -2.72 9.68
C PRO A 403 8.69 -2.83 8.23
N GLU A 404 8.82 -1.73 7.48
CA GLU A 404 8.41 -1.63 6.08
C GLU A 404 9.62 -1.29 5.19
N ALA A 405 9.58 -1.68 3.91
CA ALA A 405 10.63 -1.34 2.95
C ALA A 405 10.48 0.13 2.50
N GLN A 406 10.71 1.05 3.44
CA GLN A 406 10.49 2.47 3.32
C GLN A 406 11.58 3.25 4.06
N LEU A 407 11.98 4.41 3.54
CA LEU A 407 12.98 5.28 4.16
C LEU A 407 12.58 6.75 4.02
N PHE A 408 12.68 7.49 5.12
CA PHE A 408 12.68 8.95 5.10
C PHE A 408 14.06 9.46 5.45
N TYR A 409 14.67 10.22 4.55
CA TYR A 409 16.03 10.75 4.72
C TYR A 409 16.06 12.27 4.56
N MET A 410 17.08 12.93 5.11
CA MET A 410 17.38 14.32 4.79
C MET A 410 18.57 14.37 3.82
N GLY A 411 18.35 14.83 2.60
CA GLY A 411 19.36 14.93 1.56
C GLY A 411 20.15 16.24 1.62
N PHE A 412 21.44 16.16 1.30
CA PHE A 412 22.29 17.31 1.00
C PHE A 412 22.50 17.39 -0.50
N ASN A 413 22.16 18.52 -1.12
CA ASN A 413 22.34 18.68 -2.55
C ASN A 413 23.83 18.77 -2.92
N TRP A 414 24.29 17.87 -3.78
CA TRP A 414 25.68 17.75 -4.19
C TRP A 414 26.20 18.95 -4.98
N HIS A 415 25.28 19.70 -5.62
CA HIS A 415 25.58 20.96 -6.33
C HIS A 415 25.67 22.17 -5.40
N ASP A 416 25.34 22.05 -4.12
CA ASP A 416 25.43 23.16 -3.17
C ASP A 416 26.90 23.40 -2.75
N PRO A 417 27.39 24.65 -2.74
CA PRO A 417 28.79 24.94 -2.43
C PRO A 417 29.19 24.66 -0.97
N VAL A 418 28.22 24.65 -0.05
CA VAL A 418 28.46 24.50 1.41
C VAL A 418 28.29 23.05 1.84
N VAL A 419 27.23 22.38 1.40
CA VAL A 419 26.91 21.00 1.84
C VAL A 419 27.16 19.95 0.76
N GLY A 420 27.47 20.34 -0.47
CA GLY A 420 27.67 19.43 -1.60
C GLY A 420 29.11 18.92 -1.77
N GLN A 421 29.46 18.56 -3.00
CA GLN A 421 30.76 17.95 -3.36
C GLN A 421 31.94 18.88 -3.08
N GLY A 422 31.80 20.16 -3.44
CA GLY A 422 32.91 21.10 -3.51
C GLY A 422 33.80 20.91 -4.76
N ASP A 423 34.56 21.93 -5.10
CA ASP A 423 35.36 21.97 -6.34
C ASP A 423 36.72 21.26 -6.23
N THR A 424 37.20 21.01 -5.00
CA THR A 424 38.50 20.37 -4.75
C THR A 424 38.39 19.28 -3.67
N PRO A 425 39.34 18.33 -3.61
CA PRO A 425 39.37 17.31 -2.56
C PRO A 425 39.37 17.91 -1.13
N GLU A 426 40.07 19.01 -0.92
CA GLU A 426 40.09 19.69 0.39
C GLU A 426 38.74 20.31 0.73
N GLN A 427 38.03 20.86 -0.26
CA GLN A 427 36.68 21.38 -0.07
C GLN A 427 35.69 20.25 0.19
N PHE A 428 35.83 19.12 -0.52
CA PHE A 428 35.04 17.91 -0.27
C PHE A 428 35.21 17.42 1.18
N GLU A 429 36.44 17.34 1.68
CA GLU A 429 36.71 16.95 3.07
C GLU A 429 36.04 17.90 4.07
N LYS A 430 36.11 19.21 3.83
CA LYS A 430 35.44 20.21 4.69
C LYS A 430 33.93 20.06 4.68
N ASN A 431 33.33 19.96 3.49
CA ASN A 431 31.89 19.81 3.31
C ASN A 431 31.40 18.48 3.91
N ARG A 432 32.16 17.38 3.74
CA ARG A 432 31.85 16.08 4.35
C ARG A 432 31.86 16.16 5.87
N LYS A 433 32.87 16.79 6.48
CA LYS A 433 32.91 16.97 7.94
C LYS A 433 31.76 17.83 8.44
N LEU A 434 31.34 18.86 7.70
CA LEU A 434 30.13 19.62 7.99
C LEU A 434 28.88 18.72 7.95
N ARG A 435 28.69 17.92 6.89
CA ARG A 435 27.56 16.97 6.78
C ARG A 435 27.55 15.96 7.94
N LEU A 436 28.70 15.41 8.31
CA LEU A 436 28.82 14.48 9.44
C LEU A 436 28.51 15.15 10.78
N ALA A 437 29.00 16.37 11.01
CA ALA A 437 28.67 17.13 12.21
C ALA A 437 27.16 17.37 12.33
N ILE A 438 26.52 17.80 11.23
CA ILE A 438 25.06 17.98 11.17
C ILE A 438 24.34 16.64 11.43
N SER A 439 24.84 15.54 10.86
CA SER A 439 24.28 14.19 11.05
C SER A 439 24.34 13.70 12.49
N ILE A 440 25.39 14.05 13.24
CA ILE A 440 25.50 13.76 14.67
C ILE A 440 24.53 14.61 15.49
N VAL A 441 24.39 15.88 15.11
CA VAL A 441 23.54 16.86 15.81
C VAL A 441 22.05 16.57 15.65
N PHE A 442 21.62 16.05 14.50
CA PHE A 442 20.24 15.62 14.29
C PHE A 442 19.97 14.28 14.99
N ASP A 443 19.27 14.35 16.14
CA ASP A 443 18.86 13.18 16.92
C ASP A 443 17.58 12.54 16.36
N TRP A 444 17.73 11.63 15.40
CA TRP A 444 16.60 10.93 14.77
C TRP A 444 15.87 9.99 15.73
N GLU A 445 16.51 9.49 16.78
CA GLU A 445 15.88 8.71 17.84
C GLU A 445 14.96 9.59 18.67
N GLN A 446 15.41 10.79 19.03
CA GLN A 446 14.54 11.79 19.62
C GLN A 446 13.40 12.18 18.67
N TYR A 447 13.66 12.32 17.37
CA TYR A 447 12.61 12.61 16.38
C TYR A 447 11.55 11.50 16.37
N VAL A 448 11.96 10.24 16.29
CA VAL A 448 11.08 9.08 16.30
C VAL A 448 10.28 9.02 17.61
N SER A 449 10.92 9.30 18.75
CA SER A 449 10.23 9.29 20.04
C SER A 449 9.19 10.42 20.15
N ILE A 450 9.55 11.66 19.78
CA ILE A 450 8.68 12.85 19.95
C ILE A 450 7.57 12.91 18.89
N PHE A 451 7.91 12.70 17.61
CA PHE A 451 6.99 12.96 16.50
C PHE A 451 6.32 11.69 15.97
N MET A 452 6.87 10.52 16.28
CA MET A 452 6.34 9.24 15.82
C MET A 452 5.89 8.33 16.97
N ASN A 453 6.09 8.73 18.23
CA ASN A 453 5.74 7.94 19.41
C ASN A 453 6.28 6.49 19.32
N ASP A 454 7.57 6.41 18.98
CA ASP A 454 8.31 5.16 18.81
C ASP A 454 7.76 4.23 17.70
N GLN A 455 6.93 4.73 16.78
CA GLN A 455 6.40 3.99 15.61
C GLN A 455 7.36 3.99 14.42
N GLY A 456 8.64 3.76 14.69
CA GLY A 456 9.70 3.67 13.70
C GLY A 456 11.06 3.44 14.35
N GLN A 457 12.11 3.51 13.54
CA GLN A 457 13.49 3.40 14.01
C GLN A 457 14.40 4.36 13.25
N ALA A 458 15.43 4.88 13.91
CA ALA A 458 16.48 5.64 13.24
C ALA A 458 17.19 4.76 12.20
N ALA A 459 17.45 5.32 11.02
CA ALA A 459 18.12 4.62 9.94
C ALA A 459 19.64 4.79 10.04
N HIS A 460 20.37 3.72 9.75
CA HIS A 460 21.84 3.70 9.77
C HIS A 460 22.46 3.49 8.38
N SER A 461 21.63 3.25 7.36
CA SER A 461 22.04 3.03 5.97
C SER A 461 20.87 3.43 5.06
N PRO A 462 21.06 3.50 3.73
CA PRO A 462 19.97 3.77 2.81
C PRO A 462 19.05 2.54 2.59
N LEU A 463 19.35 1.38 3.18
CA LEU A 463 18.51 0.19 3.07
C LEU A 463 17.67 0.02 4.35
N PRO A 464 16.34 -0.03 4.26
CA PRO A 464 15.48 -0.31 5.40
C PRO A 464 15.41 -1.83 5.69
N PRO A 465 14.93 -2.24 6.88
CA PRO A 465 14.55 -3.62 7.17
C PRO A 465 13.60 -4.21 6.10
N GLY A 466 13.70 -5.51 5.87
CA GLY A 466 12.89 -6.21 4.87
C GLY A 466 13.54 -6.29 3.49
N VAL A 467 14.59 -5.50 3.22
CA VAL A 467 15.37 -5.52 1.97
C VAL A 467 16.65 -6.35 2.16
N PRO A 468 16.95 -7.33 1.29
CA PRO A 468 18.24 -8.03 1.29
C PRO A 468 19.41 -7.03 1.21
N GLY A 469 20.44 -7.21 2.05
CA GLY A 469 21.49 -6.19 2.23
C GLY A 469 21.37 -5.38 3.53
N TYR A 470 20.19 -5.34 4.15
CA TYR A 470 20.03 -4.71 5.44
C TYR A 470 20.74 -5.51 6.55
N GLN A 471 21.49 -4.81 7.40
CA GLN A 471 22.10 -5.39 8.59
C GLN A 471 21.48 -4.77 9.86
N PRO A 472 20.94 -5.58 10.78
CA PRO A 472 20.42 -5.06 12.04
C PRO A 472 21.55 -4.51 12.91
N LEU A 473 21.18 -3.75 13.94
CA LEU A 473 22.12 -3.32 14.97
C LEU A 473 22.54 -4.53 15.84
N PRO A 474 23.81 -4.56 16.30
CA PRO A 474 24.82 -3.53 16.16
C PRO A 474 25.61 -3.57 14.85
N GLN A 475 25.47 -4.59 13.99
CA GLN A 475 26.32 -4.79 12.81
C GLN A 475 26.22 -3.62 11.82
N GLY A 476 24.99 -3.24 11.45
CA GLY A 476 24.71 -2.19 10.46
C GLY A 476 24.86 -0.74 10.94
N ALA A 477 25.32 -0.50 12.17
CA ALA A 477 25.41 0.87 12.69
C ALA A 477 26.38 1.74 11.88
N ASN A 478 25.95 2.94 11.49
CA ASN A 478 26.79 3.93 10.82
C ASN A 478 27.95 4.38 11.74
N PRO A 479 29.21 4.03 11.45
CA PRO A 479 30.33 4.33 12.34
C PRO A 479 30.69 5.82 12.41
N TYR A 480 30.20 6.65 11.48
CA TYR A 480 30.51 8.08 11.46
C TYR A 480 29.56 8.92 12.32
N VAL A 481 28.38 8.40 12.63
CA VAL A 481 27.38 9.06 13.49
C VAL A 481 27.25 8.38 14.85
N TYR A 482 27.61 7.10 14.92
CA TYR A 482 27.46 6.27 16.10
C TYR A 482 28.78 5.63 16.55
N THR A 483 28.86 5.30 17.83
CA THR A 483 29.87 4.45 18.44
C THR A 483 29.25 3.15 18.90
N LYS A 484 30.08 2.11 19.05
CA LYS A 484 29.69 0.81 19.60
C LYS A 484 30.46 0.61 20.90
N ASP A 485 29.75 0.50 22.01
CA ASP A 485 30.32 0.23 23.34
C ASP A 485 29.67 -1.04 23.90
N ASN A 486 30.45 -2.12 24.02
CA ASN A 486 29.99 -3.45 24.42
C ASN A 486 28.75 -3.95 23.64
N GLY A 487 28.68 -3.66 22.34
CA GLY A 487 27.56 -4.04 21.48
C GLY A 487 26.35 -3.09 21.53
N VAL A 488 26.37 -2.07 22.39
CA VAL A 488 25.36 -1.01 22.43
C VAL A 488 25.74 0.09 21.46
N VAL A 489 24.82 0.42 20.56
CA VAL A 489 24.98 1.51 19.58
C VAL A 489 24.55 2.81 20.25
N LYS A 490 25.45 3.79 20.29
CA LYS A 490 25.19 5.12 20.88
C LYS A 490 25.58 6.21 19.89
N ARG A 491 24.80 7.29 19.85
CA ARG A 491 25.15 8.49 19.09
C ARG A 491 26.51 9.03 19.54
N ARG A 492 27.29 9.56 18.60
CA ARG A 492 28.48 10.38 18.92
C ARG A 492 28.09 11.65 19.66
N SER A 493 29.03 12.18 20.42
CA SER A 493 28.79 13.34 21.28
C SER A 493 28.69 14.65 20.50
N LEU A 494 28.06 15.67 21.10
CA LEU A 494 28.06 17.03 20.56
C LEU A 494 29.46 17.63 20.50
N ASP A 495 30.39 17.20 21.36
CA ASP A 495 31.78 17.66 21.32
C ASP A 495 32.51 17.14 20.08
N GLU A 496 32.30 15.87 19.71
CA GLU A 496 32.79 15.34 18.43
C GLU A 496 32.20 16.09 17.23
N ALA A 497 30.91 16.46 17.29
CA ALA A 497 30.29 17.29 16.26
C ALA A 497 30.93 18.68 16.18
N ARG A 498 31.19 19.35 17.31
CA ARG A 498 31.90 20.65 17.36
C ARG A 498 33.32 20.54 16.81
N ASP A 499 34.02 19.45 17.09
CA ASP A 499 35.35 19.19 16.54
C ASP A 499 35.33 19.00 15.02
N LEU A 500 34.33 18.29 14.49
CA LEU A 500 34.11 18.19 13.04
C LEU A 500 33.79 19.55 12.42
N LEU A 501 32.96 20.39 13.06
CA LEU A 501 32.69 21.75 12.60
C LEU A 501 33.96 22.61 12.57
N ARG A 502 34.80 22.53 13.59
CA ARG A 502 36.10 23.24 13.61
C ARG A 502 36.97 22.81 12.43
N GLN A 503 37.05 21.51 12.17
CA GLN A 503 37.79 20.96 11.03
C GLN A 503 37.17 21.30 9.67
N ALA A 504 35.85 21.48 9.61
CA ALA A 504 35.14 21.96 8.42
C ALA A 504 35.34 23.46 8.17
N GLY A 505 35.93 24.19 9.12
CA GLY A 505 36.17 25.63 9.03
C GLY A 505 35.07 26.49 9.65
N TYR A 506 34.19 25.89 10.46
CA TYR A 506 33.05 26.54 11.12
C TYR A 506 33.09 26.43 12.66
N PRO A 507 34.17 26.87 13.35
CA PRO A 507 34.18 26.89 14.81
C PRO A 507 32.99 27.69 15.36
N ASP A 508 32.30 27.13 16.36
CA ASP A 508 31.10 27.72 16.98
C ASP A 508 30.00 28.11 15.98
N GLY A 509 29.91 27.37 14.87
CA GLY A 509 28.95 27.62 13.80
C GLY A 509 29.23 28.86 12.96
N ARG A 510 30.46 29.38 12.98
CA ARG A 510 30.87 30.60 12.26
C ARG A 510 32.01 30.33 11.29
N ASP A 511 31.92 30.89 10.10
CA ASP A 511 32.97 30.79 9.09
C ASP A 511 34.29 31.36 9.63
N SER A 512 35.34 30.54 9.65
CA SER A 512 36.65 30.89 10.23
C SER A 512 37.38 32.03 9.52
N ARG A 513 37.00 32.37 8.27
CA ARG A 513 37.61 33.46 7.50
C ARG A 513 36.89 34.78 7.70
N THR A 514 35.57 34.75 7.85
CA THR A 514 34.71 35.94 7.85
C THR A 514 34.09 36.25 9.21
N GLY A 515 34.08 35.28 10.14
CA GLY A 515 33.42 35.38 11.45
C GLY A 515 31.90 35.39 11.40
N LYS A 516 31.30 35.33 10.20
CA LYS A 516 29.85 35.34 10.01
C LYS A 516 29.23 33.99 10.42
N PRO A 517 28.02 33.98 11.00
CA PRO A 517 27.31 32.73 11.25
C PRO A 517 27.05 31.96 9.96
N LEU A 518 27.20 30.64 10.02
CA LEU A 518 26.77 29.75 8.96
C LEU A 518 25.25 29.56 9.05
N ILE A 519 24.55 29.96 7.99
CA ILE A 519 23.12 29.77 7.82
C ILE A 519 22.92 28.60 6.85
N LEU A 520 22.28 27.54 7.35
CA LEU A 520 21.82 26.42 6.56
C LEU A 520 20.36 26.64 6.14
N TYR A 521 20.00 26.20 4.96
CA TYR A 521 18.66 26.36 4.40
C TYR A 521 17.97 25.01 4.25
N TYR A 522 16.82 24.88 4.90
CA TYR A 522 15.93 23.74 4.73
C TYR A 522 14.78 24.09 3.78
N ASP A 523 14.73 23.44 2.63
CA ASP A 523 13.67 23.59 1.63
C ASP A 523 12.55 22.58 1.92
N SER A 524 11.40 23.10 2.39
CA SER A 524 10.25 22.26 2.76
C SER A 524 9.33 22.02 1.56
N MET A 525 8.84 20.77 1.47
CA MET A 525 7.85 20.33 0.48
C MET A 525 6.41 20.76 0.81
N MET A 526 6.16 21.22 2.04
CA MET A 526 4.85 21.67 2.51
C MET A 526 4.87 23.16 2.85
N GLY A 527 3.80 23.84 2.45
CA GLY A 527 3.65 25.27 2.60
C GLY A 527 3.14 25.69 3.98
N MET A 528 3.93 25.49 5.04
CA MET A 528 3.95 26.33 6.26
C MET A 528 5.30 26.10 6.95
N GLY A 529 6.11 27.16 7.10
CA GLY A 529 7.48 27.10 7.64
C GLY A 529 7.57 27.08 9.18
N SER A 530 6.46 26.80 9.87
CA SER A 530 6.38 26.74 11.34
C SER A 530 5.51 25.57 11.76
N ASP A 531 6.16 24.46 12.08
CA ASP A 531 5.59 23.34 12.81
C ASP A 531 6.64 22.88 13.84
N ALA A 532 6.22 22.15 14.87
CA ALA A 532 7.05 21.66 15.96
C ALA A 532 8.31 20.95 15.47
N THR A 533 8.23 20.26 14.33
CA THR A 533 9.36 19.64 13.63
C THR A 533 10.43 20.65 13.24
N VAL A 534 10.05 21.79 12.65
CA VAL A 534 11.01 22.82 12.24
C VAL A 534 11.69 23.47 13.45
N ASP A 535 10.93 23.74 14.51
CA ASP A 535 11.49 24.30 15.73
C ASP A 535 12.44 23.31 16.44
N TRP A 536 12.11 22.02 16.39
CA TRP A 536 13.02 20.96 16.81
C TRP A 536 14.33 20.99 15.98
N MET A 537 14.27 21.05 14.65
CA MET A 537 15.47 21.14 13.80
C MET A 537 16.34 22.35 14.13
N ARG A 538 15.72 23.53 14.34
CA ARG A 538 16.42 24.75 14.76
C ARG A 538 17.13 24.54 16.10
N ARG A 539 16.45 23.92 17.07
CA ARG A 539 17.04 23.61 18.38
C ARG A 539 18.17 22.60 18.29
N GLN A 540 18.09 21.60 17.41
CA GLN A 540 19.19 20.67 17.17
C GLN A 540 20.45 21.43 16.75
N LEU A 541 20.38 22.18 15.65
CA LEU A 541 21.52 22.93 15.10
C LEU A 541 22.06 24.03 16.03
N ALA A 542 21.19 24.68 16.80
CA ALA A 542 21.59 25.70 17.76
C ALA A 542 22.52 25.18 18.87
N GLN A 543 22.48 23.87 19.19
CA GLN A 543 23.36 23.25 20.21
C GLN A 543 24.86 23.36 19.85
N VAL A 544 25.17 23.57 18.57
CA VAL A 544 26.53 23.73 18.04
C VAL A 544 26.74 25.08 17.32
N GLY A 545 25.84 26.04 17.54
CA GLY A 545 25.96 27.40 17.01
C GLY A 545 25.54 27.59 15.55
N LEU A 546 25.05 26.54 14.88
CA LEU A 546 24.56 26.62 13.50
C LEU A 546 23.15 27.23 13.44
N GLN A 547 22.87 27.99 12.39
CA GLN A 547 21.56 28.61 12.15
C GLN A 547 20.81 27.89 11.03
N LEU A 548 19.49 27.76 11.17
CA LEU A 548 18.61 27.14 10.18
C LEU A 548 17.52 28.09 9.72
N GLU A 549 17.48 28.39 8.43
CA GLU A 549 16.41 29.13 7.78
C GLU A 549 15.54 28.18 6.94
N VAL A 550 14.22 28.28 7.09
CA VAL A 550 13.27 27.42 6.38
C VAL A 550 12.69 28.14 5.18
N ARG A 551 12.86 27.54 4.01
CA ARG A 551 12.34 27.98 2.73
C ARG A 551 11.14 27.14 2.33
N ALA A 552 9.98 27.44 2.92
CA ALA A 552 8.75 26.73 2.60
C ALA A 552 8.25 27.04 1.17
N SER A 553 7.76 26.00 0.48
CA SER A 553 7.15 26.08 -0.84
C SER A 553 5.94 25.15 -0.92
N ASP A 554 5.03 25.41 -1.86
CA ASP A 554 4.07 24.39 -2.29
C ASP A 554 4.80 23.25 -3.02
N TYR A 555 4.14 22.09 -3.13
CA TYR A 555 4.75 20.88 -3.67
C TYR A 555 5.24 21.04 -5.12
N ASN A 556 4.48 21.72 -5.97
CA ASN A 556 4.86 21.91 -7.38
C ASN A 556 6.12 22.79 -7.50
N ARG A 557 6.19 23.87 -6.71
CA ARG A 557 7.37 24.72 -6.65
C ARG A 557 8.56 24.02 -6.02
N PHE A 558 8.34 23.17 -5.02
CA PHE A 558 9.39 22.35 -4.43
C PHE A 558 9.95 21.35 -5.45
N GLN A 559 9.10 20.64 -6.19
CA GLN A 559 9.51 19.76 -7.30
C GLN A 559 10.35 20.51 -8.34
N ASP A 560 9.96 21.74 -8.70
CA ASP A 560 10.72 22.58 -9.62
C ASP A 560 12.09 23.00 -9.05
N LYS A 561 12.19 23.33 -7.75
CA LYS A 561 13.48 23.56 -7.09
C LYS A 561 14.39 22.32 -7.13
N MET A 562 13.83 21.15 -6.89
CA MET A 562 14.57 19.88 -6.93
C MET A 562 15.11 19.60 -8.33
N LYS A 563 14.27 19.77 -9.37
CA LYS A 563 14.67 19.63 -10.78
C LYS A 563 15.78 20.61 -11.19
N ARG A 564 15.82 21.81 -10.60
CA ARG A 564 16.91 22.77 -10.84
C ARG A 564 18.14 22.56 -9.94
N GLY A 565 18.06 21.64 -8.98
CA GLY A 565 19.06 21.45 -7.93
C GLY A 565 19.31 22.73 -7.12
N ALA A 566 18.24 23.44 -6.76
CA ALA A 566 18.29 24.70 -6.02
C ALA A 566 18.02 24.54 -4.50
N ALA A 567 17.58 23.37 -4.06
CA ALA A 567 17.40 23.06 -2.64
C ALA A 567 18.75 22.77 -1.98
N GLN A 568 18.97 23.22 -0.74
CA GLN A 568 20.22 22.92 -0.01
C GLN A 568 20.08 21.65 0.84
N MET A 569 19.18 21.67 1.83
CA MET A 569 18.77 20.53 2.64
C MET A 569 17.27 20.30 2.47
N PHE A 570 16.86 19.03 2.33
CA PHE A 570 15.45 18.68 2.12
C PHE A 570 15.17 17.30 2.73
N ILE A 571 13.92 17.03 3.14
CA ILE A 571 13.48 15.67 3.49
C ILE A 571 12.82 15.04 2.26
N TRP A 572 13.09 13.77 2.04
CA TRP A 572 12.42 12.96 1.03
C TRP A 572 12.02 11.60 1.61
N GLY A 573 11.01 10.98 1.02
CA GLY A 573 10.55 9.64 1.38
C GLY A 573 10.61 8.72 0.16
N TRP A 574 10.98 7.47 0.37
CA TRP A 574 10.94 6.43 -0.64
C TRP A 574 10.26 5.18 -0.07
N VAL A 575 9.37 4.59 -0.85
CA VAL A 575 8.74 3.29 -0.57
C VAL A 575 9.14 2.38 -1.71
N ALA A 576 9.66 1.20 -1.39
CA ALA A 576 10.14 0.28 -2.40
C ALA A 576 9.00 -0.29 -3.25
N ASP A 577 9.16 -0.28 -4.57
CA ASP A 577 8.27 -1.00 -5.47
C ASP A 577 8.44 -2.52 -5.31
N TYR A 578 9.69 -2.95 -5.08
CA TYR A 578 10.12 -4.32 -4.83
C TYR A 578 11.34 -4.36 -3.89
N PRO A 579 11.56 -5.45 -3.15
CA PRO A 579 12.53 -5.52 -2.07
C PRO A 579 13.94 -5.85 -2.58
N ASP A 580 14.54 -4.95 -3.37
CA ASP A 580 15.92 -5.06 -3.86
C ASP A 580 16.75 -3.84 -3.44
N ALA A 581 18.02 -4.06 -3.09
CA ALA A 581 18.94 -2.97 -2.76
C ALA A 581 19.13 -1.98 -3.92
N GLU A 582 19.05 -2.45 -5.16
CA GLU A 582 19.11 -1.62 -6.37
C GLU A 582 18.05 -0.51 -6.35
N ASN A 583 16.82 -0.82 -5.91
CA ASN A 583 15.71 0.13 -5.86
C ASN A 583 15.97 1.33 -4.93
N PHE A 584 16.83 1.16 -3.91
CA PHE A 584 17.26 2.25 -3.02
C PHE A 584 18.55 2.90 -3.49
N PHE A 585 19.51 2.12 -4.00
CA PHE A 585 20.79 2.67 -4.46
C PHE A 585 20.70 3.45 -5.76
N THR A 586 19.67 3.23 -6.58
CA THR A 586 19.38 4.05 -7.76
C THR A 586 19.18 5.53 -7.39
N LEU A 587 18.67 5.82 -6.18
CA LEU A 587 18.51 7.17 -5.63
C LEU A 587 19.84 7.86 -5.27
N LEU A 588 20.95 7.15 -5.37
CA LEU A 588 22.31 7.64 -5.13
C LEU A 588 23.20 7.42 -6.36
N TYR A 589 22.68 6.84 -7.44
CA TYR A 589 23.43 6.60 -8.67
C TYR A 589 23.60 7.90 -9.45
N GLY A 590 24.83 8.23 -9.86
CA GLY A 590 25.18 9.50 -10.50
C GLY A 590 24.38 9.79 -11.78
N PRO A 591 24.28 8.83 -12.71
CA PRO A 591 23.43 8.95 -13.91
C PRO A 591 21.93 9.09 -13.66
N GLN A 592 21.48 8.92 -12.40
CA GLN A 592 20.11 9.22 -11.97
C GLN A 592 19.98 10.58 -11.30
N ALA A 593 21.01 11.44 -11.32
CA ALA A 593 20.95 12.78 -10.73
C ALA A 593 19.76 13.58 -11.28
N LYS A 594 18.92 14.08 -10.38
CA LYS A 594 17.65 14.72 -10.72
C LYS A 594 17.83 16.01 -11.52
N LYS A 595 18.85 16.82 -11.23
CA LYS A 595 19.15 18.05 -11.96
C LYS A 595 19.76 17.78 -13.33
N ASP A 596 20.72 16.87 -13.39
CA ASP A 596 21.57 16.71 -14.58
C ASP A 596 20.93 15.77 -15.62
N PHE A 597 20.17 14.77 -15.17
CA PHE A 597 19.60 13.73 -16.04
C PHE A 597 18.08 13.55 -15.88
N GLY A 598 17.44 14.28 -14.94
CA GLY A 598 16.01 14.14 -14.68
C GLY A 598 15.60 12.88 -13.92
N GLY A 599 16.57 12.15 -13.34
CA GLY A 599 16.33 10.91 -12.60
C GLY A 599 15.87 11.09 -11.15
N GLU A 600 15.93 10.01 -10.37
CA GLU A 600 15.40 9.96 -9.00
C GLU A 600 16.43 10.23 -7.88
N ASN A 601 17.71 10.39 -8.20
CA ASN A 601 18.72 10.84 -7.24
C ASN A 601 18.53 12.33 -6.92
N ALA A 602 17.66 12.60 -5.94
CA ALA A 602 17.28 13.94 -5.51
C ALA A 602 18.42 14.72 -4.84
N ALA A 603 19.40 14.02 -4.25
CA ALA A 603 20.60 14.65 -3.69
C ALA A 603 21.60 15.04 -4.76
N ASN A 604 21.43 14.58 -6.00
CA ASN A 604 22.40 14.72 -7.10
C ASN A 604 23.79 14.17 -6.73
N TYR A 605 23.87 13.18 -5.83
CA TYR A 605 25.14 12.60 -5.40
C TYR A 605 25.87 12.00 -6.60
N GLN A 606 27.17 12.28 -6.72
CA GLN A 606 28.04 11.76 -7.77
C GLN A 606 29.30 11.17 -7.16
N SER A 607 29.58 9.90 -7.47
CA SER A 607 30.79 9.21 -7.04
C SER A 607 31.13 8.10 -8.03
N ALA A 608 32.29 8.23 -8.69
CA ALA A 608 32.73 7.25 -9.68
C ALA A 608 32.88 5.84 -9.10
N GLU A 609 33.27 5.73 -7.82
CA GLU A 609 33.35 4.43 -7.14
C GLU A 609 31.95 3.87 -6.85
N PHE A 610 31.01 4.71 -6.39
CA PHE A 610 29.63 4.29 -6.17
C PHE A 610 28.98 3.82 -7.47
N ASP A 611 29.14 4.60 -8.55
CA ASP A 611 28.57 4.31 -9.86
C ASP A 611 29.12 2.98 -10.42
N ARG A 612 30.43 2.74 -10.28
CA ARG A 612 31.05 1.47 -10.66
C ARG A 612 30.51 0.29 -9.87
N LEU A 613 30.31 0.46 -8.55
CA LEU A 613 29.75 -0.59 -7.68
C LEU A 613 28.26 -0.84 -7.97
N TYR A 614 27.49 0.20 -8.27
CA TYR A 614 26.09 0.09 -8.67
C TYR A 614 25.95 -0.68 -9.99
N GLU A 615 26.76 -0.34 -10.99
CA GLU A 615 26.81 -1.06 -12.28
C GLU A 615 27.22 -2.52 -12.12
N GLN A 616 28.10 -2.84 -11.18
CA GLN A 616 28.40 -4.24 -10.83
C GLN A 616 27.21 -4.92 -10.13
N MET A 617 26.63 -4.27 -9.13
CA MET A 617 25.59 -4.81 -8.25
C MET A 617 24.30 -5.13 -9.01
N ARG A 618 23.88 -4.25 -9.93
CA ARG A 618 22.61 -4.42 -10.66
C ARG A 618 22.54 -5.71 -11.46
N PHE A 619 23.69 -6.26 -11.87
CA PHE A 619 23.79 -7.53 -12.62
C PHE A 619 23.85 -8.78 -11.74
N LEU A 620 23.91 -8.65 -10.42
CA LEU A 620 24.02 -9.77 -9.49
C LEU A 620 22.65 -10.25 -9.01
N ASN A 621 22.50 -11.57 -8.93
CA ASN A 621 21.40 -12.21 -8.22
C ASN A 621 21.54 -11.98 -6.71
N ASP A 622 20.43 -12.08 -5.98
CA ASP A 622 20.46 -12.00 -4.52
C ASP A 622 21.26 -13.17 -3.94
N GLY A 623 22.22 -12.85 -3.07
CA GLY A 623 23.16 -13.81 -2.53
C GLY A 623 24.44 -13.15 -2.00
N PRO A 624 25.43 -13.95 -1.58
CA PRO A 624 26.65 -13.47 -0.94
C PRO A 624 27.46 -12.47 -1.78
N ASP A 625 27.51 -12.63 -3.10
CA ASP A 625 28.27 -11.75 -3.98
C ASP A 625 27.65 -10.35 -4.05
N LYS A 626 26.33 -10.27 -4.21
CA LYS A 626 25.59 -9.01 -4.19
C LYS A 626 25.69 -8.35 -2.82
N GLU A 627 25.50 -9.11 -1.75
CA GLU A 627 25.66 -8.65 -0.36
C GLU A 627 27.03 -7.98 -0.15
N ALA A 628 28.11 -8.59 -0.63
CA ALA A 628 29.45 -8.03 -0.48
C ALA A 628 29.63 -6.67 -1.20
N VAL A 629 29.02 -6.50 -2.38
CA VAL A 629 29.03 -5.21 -3.11
C VAL A 629 28.14 -4.19 -2.41
N VAL A 630 26.94 -4.58 -2.01
CA VAL A 630 25.98 -3.76 -1.23
C VAL A 630 26.65 -3.20 0.02
N GLN A 631 27.36 -4.02 0.80
CA GLN A 631 28.04 -3.55 2.01
C GLN A 631 29.19 -2.56 1.71
N LYS A 632 29.85 -2.66 0.55
CA LYS A 632 30.84 -1.65 0.12
C LYS A 632 30.15 -0.32 -0.20
N MET A 633 29.04 -0.37 -0.93
CA MET A 633 28.24 0.81 -1.26
C MET A 633 27.70 1.50 -0.01
N ILE A 634 27.17 0.75 0.98
CA ILE A 634 26.73 1.30 2.28
C ILE A 634 27.87 2.04 2.97
N ARG A 635 29.06 1.42 3.07
CA ARG A 635 30.22 2.06 3.72
C ARG A 635 30.63 3.35 3.02
N LEU A 636 30.59 3.38 1.68
CA LEU A 636 30.93 4.55 0.89
C LEU A 636 29.97 5.71 1.17
N VAL A 637 28.66 5.47 1.17
CA VAL A 637 27.68 6.53 1.42
C VAL A 637 27.58 6.91 2.90
N GLN A 638 27.88 6.00 3.83
CA GLN A 638 28.07 6.34 5.24
C GLN A 638 29.26 7.30 5.43
N HIS A 639 30.34 7.09 4.69
CA HIS A 639 31.51 7.96 4.70
C HIS A 639 31.20 9.32 4.06
N ASP A 640 30.73 9.33 2.82
CA ASP A 640 30.48 10.54 2.05
C ASP A 640 29.31 11.37 2.58
N ALA A 641 28.38 10.72 3.29
CA ALA A 641 27.20 11.31 3.92
C ALA A 641 26.37 12.18 2.96
N PRO A 642 25.98 11.72 1.75
CA PRO A 642 25.10 12.49 0.89
C PRO A 642 23.71 12.70 1.52
N TRP A 643 23.32 11.80 2.44
CA TRP A 643 22.12 11.88 3.25
C TRP A 643 22.45 11.81 4.74
N MET A 644 21.63 12.45 5.55
CA MET A 644 21.30 11.92 6.87
C MET A 644 20.24 10.84 6.65
N PHE A 645 20.55 9.59 7.01
CA PHE A 645 19.67 8.46 6.69
C PHE A 645 18.28 8.55 7.33
N GLY A 646 18.09 9.39 8.36
CA GLY A 646 16.78 9.71 8.88
C GLY A 646 16.15 8.55 9.64
N TYR A 647 14.97 8.10 9.21
CA TYR A 647 14.20 7.08 9.91
C TYR A 647 13.43 6.15 8.96
N VAL A 648 13.15 4.96 9.45
CA VAL A 648 12.26 3.97 8.86
C VAL A 648 10.99 3.92 9.71
N PRO A 649 9.83 4.33 9.20
CA PRO A 649 8.56 4.16 9.92
C PRO A 649 8.10 2.70 9.88
N ASN A 650 7.35 2.31 10.91
CA ASN A 650 6.66 1.02 10.91
C ASN A 650 5.36 1.10 10.09
N ALA A 651 5.02 0.02 9.39
CA ALA A 651 3.65 -0.22 8.97
C ALA A 651 2.85 -0.70 10.18
N GLY A 652 1.71 -0.06 10.44
CA GLY A 652 0.76 -0.47 11.48
C GLY A 652 -0.41 -1.28 10.93
N GLY A 653 -1.18 -1.90 11.81
CA GLY A 653 -2.46 -2.49 11.50
C GLY A 653 -3.34 -2.50 12.74
N ALA A 654 -4.60 -2.10 12.59
CA ALA A 654 -5.62 -2.18 13.62
C ALA A 654 -6.64 -3.25 13.22
N TYR A 655 -6.75 -4.30 14.04
CA TYR A 655 -7.64 -5.41 13.77
C TYR A 655 -8.50 -5.71 15.01
N GLN A 656 -9.74 -6.13 14.80
CA GLN A 656 -10.56 -6.64 15.89
C GLN A 656 -9.96 -7.92 16.49
N SER A 657 -10.36 -8.26 17.71
CA SER A 657 -9.94 -9.49 18.40
C SER A 657 -10.24 -10.76 17.60
N TRP A 658 -11.32 -10.75 16.81
CA TRP A 658 -11.77 -11.89 16.01
C TRP A 658 -11.14 -11.98 14.62
N VAL A 659 -10.29 -11.03 14.23
CA VAL A 659 -9.54 -11.10 12.96
C VAL A 659 -8.30 -11.96 13.18
N GLY A 660 -8.27 -13.13 12.55
CA GLY A 660 -7.12 -14.03 12.54
C GLY A 660 -6.15 -13.72 11.41
N ASN A 661 -4.89 -14.17 11.60
CA ASN A 661 -3.82 -14.17 10.60
C ASN A 661 -3.36 -12.80 10.09
N ALA A 662 -3.83 -11.69 10.67
CA ALA A 662 -3.47 -10.38 10.18
C ALA A 662 -2.04 -9.96 10.58
N LYS A 663 -1.19 -9.69 9.58
CA LYS A 663 0.15 -9.11 9.70
C LYS A 663 0.25 -7.92 8.72
N PRO A 664 0.58 -6.71 9.19
CA PRO A 664 0.68 -5.53 8.33
C PRO A 664 1.89 -5.62 7.39
N SER A 665 1.71 -5.17 6.14
CA SER A 665 2.75 -5.03 5.13
C SER A 665 2.25 -4.17 3.97
N LEU A 666 3.09 -3.29 3.41
CA LEU A 666 2.83 -2.58 2.16
C LEU A 666 3.44 -3.28 0.93
N MET A 667 4.45 -4.12 1.14
CA MET A 667 5.04 -4.96 0.09
C MET A 667 4.20 -6.20 -0.23
N VAL A 668 3.61 -6.87 0.77
CA VAL A 668 2.67 -7.98 0.53
C VAL A 668 1.26 -7.44 0.33
N ARG A 669 0.91 -7.22 -0.95
CA ARG A 669 -0.33 -6.53 -1.36
C ARG A 669 -1.55 -7.44 -1.47
N ASP A 670 -1.37 -8.76 -1.43
CA ASP A 670 -2.43 -9.77 -1.53
C ASP A 670 -2.90 -10.30 -0.14
N GLY A 671 -2.77 -9.47 0.91
CA GLY A 671 -3.00 -9.83 2.31
C GLY A 671 -4.39 -10.39 2.66
N ILE A 672 -5.43 -9.99 1.92
CA ILE A 672 -6.84 -10.33 2.24
C ILE A 672 -7.09 -11.84 2.23
N GLN A 673 -6.44 -12.59 1.34
CA GLN A 673 -6.66 -14.04 1.22
C GLN A 673 -6.24 -14.81 2.48
N TYR A 674 -5.35 -14.23 3.29
CA TYR A 674 -4.78 -14.83 4.50
C TYR A 674 -5.66 -14.62 5.73
N TYR A 675 -6.47 -13.57 5.74
CA TYR A 675 -7.30 -13.19 6.89
C TYR A 675 -8.44 -14.19 7.10
N ARG A 676 -8.82 -14.37 8.37
CA ARG A 676 -10.05 -15.07 8.75
C ARG A 676 -10.83 -14.26 9.77
N ILE A 677 -12.14 -14.48 9.83
CA ILE A 677 -13.03 -13.93 10.85
C ILE A 677 -13.48 -15.06 11.77
N ASP A 678 -13.62 -14.76 13.05
CA ASP A 678 -14.36 -15.57 14.03
C ASP A 678 -15.75 -14.93 14.25
N PRO A 679 -16.81 -15.38 13.54
CA PRO A 679 -18.11 -14.72 13.59
C PRO A 679 -18.80 -14.87 14.95
N GLU A 680 -18.57 -15.98 15.65
CA GLU A 680 -19.14 -16.23 16.98
C GLU A 680 -18.62 -15.18 17.97
N GLN A 681 -17.29 -15.00 18.00
CA GLN A 681 -16.69 -13.96 18.82
C GLN A 681 -17.16 -12.57 18.40
N ARG A 682 -17.27 -12.28 17.10
CA ARG A 682 -17.74 -10.96 16.62
C ARG A 682 -19.14 -10.63 17.13
N VAL A 683 -20.09 -11.56 16.99
CA VAL A 683 -21.47 -11.36 17.46
C VAL A 683 -21.49 -11.11 18.96
N GLU A 684 -20.82 -11.96 19.75
CA GLU A 684 -20.75 -11.82 21.21
C GLU A 684 -20.22 -10.43 21.61
N ARG A 685 -19.14 -10.00 20.96
CA ARG A 685 -18.50 -8.71 21.26
C ARG A 685 -19.38 -7.54 20.87
N ILE A 686 -19.92 -7.50 19.65
CA ILE A 686 -20.81 -6.41 19.19
C ILE A 686 -22.03 -6.27 20.12
N ASP A 687 -22.63 -7.40 20.52
CA ASP A 687 -23.79 -7.41 21.43
C ASP A 687 -23.43 -6.93 22.84
N SER A 688 -22.22 -7.22 23.32
CA SER A 688 -21.75 -6.73 24.62
C SER A 688 -21.46 -5.23 24.59
N TRP A 689 -20.93 -4.73 23.47
CA TRP A 689 -20.39 -3.39 23.31
C TRP A 689 -21.42 -2.32 22.99
N ASN A 690 -22.52 -2.70 22.33
CA ASN A 690 -23.51 -1.77 21.78
C ASN A 690 -24.87 -1.93 22.45
N ARG A 691 -24.91 -2.35 23.72
CA ARG A 691 -26.16 -2.46 24.48
C ARG A 691 -26.80 -1.09 24.67
N PRO A 692 -28.03 -0.87 24.18
CA PRO A 692 -28.70 0.41 24.31
C PRO A 692 -29.00 0.74 25.78
N VAL A 693 -28.68 1.97 26.19
CA VAL A 693 -28.93 2.47 27.55
C VAL A 693 -30.30 3.14 27.60
N TRP A 694 -31.34 2.39 27.95
CA TRP A 694 -32.73 2.86 27.92
C TRP A 694 -33.21 3.60 29.17
N TRP A 695 -32.49 3.51 30.29
CA TRP A 695 -32.96 4.10 31.55
C TRP A 695 -33.28 5.61 31.44
N PRO A 696 -32.60 6.45 30.63
CA PRO A 696 -32.96 7.86 30.47
C PRO A 696 -34.33 8.08 29.81
N ALA A 697 -34.87 7.09 29.08
CA ALA A 697 -36.21 7.18 28.51
C ALA A 697 -37.31 7.01 29.58
N ILE A 698 -37.01 6.34 30.70
CA ILE A 698 -37.96 6.10 31.80
C ILE A 698 -38.49 7.43 32.39
N PRO A 699 -37.67 8.40 32.83
CA PRO A 699 -38.18 9.66 33.35
C PRO A 699 -38.95 10.47 32.29
N VAL A 700 -38.56 10.40 31.02
CA VAL A 700 -39.30 11.08 29.93
C VAL A 700 -40.71 10.50 29.79
N VAL A 701 -40.84 9.18 29.76
CA VAL A 701 -42.15 8.50 29.72
C VAL A 701 -42.98 8.84 30.96
N LEU A 702 -42.37 8.87 32.15
CA LEU A 702 -43.05 9.27 33.38
C LEU A 702 -43.56 10.72 33.32
N ILE A 703 -42.79 11.67 32.81
CA ILE A 703 -43.21 13.06 32.62
C ILE A 703 -44.40 13.13 31.66
N VAL A 704 -44.35 12.41 30.54
CA VAL A 704 -45.47 12.36 29.57
C VAL A 704 -46.73 11.78 30.22
N LEU A 705 -46.60 10.71 31.01
CA LEU A 705 -47.72 10.11 31.74
C LEU A 705 -48.32 11.07 32.77
N VAL A 706 -47.49 11.83 33.48
CA VAL A 706 -47.93 12.87 34.42
C VAL A 706 -48.67 13.99 33.70
N LEU A 707 -48.16 14.48 32.56
CA LEU A 707 -48.81 15.50 31.75
C LEU A 707 -50.17 15.02 31.21
N LEU A 708 -50.25 13.80 30.69
CA LEU A 708 -51.50 13.20 30.23
C LEU A 708 -52.50 13.02 31.38
N TRP A 709 -52.04 12.65 32.57
CA TRP A 709 -52.88 12.57 33.77
C TRP A 709 -53.41 13.95 34.17
N MET A 710 -52.58 14.98 34.16
CA MET A 710 -52.98 16.36 34.43
C MET A 710 -54.05 16.85 33.44
N LEU A 711 -53.82 16.66 32.13
CA LEU A 711 -54.79 17.03 31.09
C LEU A 711 -56.13 16.30 31.26
N ARG A 712 -56.09 15.01 31.56
CA ARG A 712 -57.30 14.22 31.82
C ARG A 712 -58.04 14.70 33.06
N SER A 713 -57.31 15.00 34.13
CA SER A 713 -57.89 15.51 35.38
C SER A 713 -58.57 16.86 35.18
N GLN A 714 -57.96 17.78 34.43
CA GLN A 714 -58.56 19.07 34.06
C GLN A 714 -59.79 18.90 33.17
N ALA A 715 -59.75 18.00 32.18
CA ALA A 715 -60.90 17.71 31.33
C ALA A 715 -62.09 17.15 32.14
N GLN A 716 -61.83 16.27 33.11
CA GLN A 716 -62.84 15.75 34.02
C GLN A 716 -63.40 16.84 34.97
N ALA A 717 -62.54 17.69 35.51
CA ALA A 717 -62.95 18.83 36.33
C ALA A 717 -63.84 19.81 35.55
N ARG A 718 -63.48 20.14 34.29
CA ARG A 718 -64.33 20.95 33.40
C ARG A 718 -65.67 20.29 33.11
N ARG A 719 -65.70 18.97 32.83
CA ARG A 719 -66.96 18.23 32.64
C ARG A 719 -67.85 18.27 33.88
N ARG A 720 -67.28 18.14 35.08
CA ARG A 720 -68.01 18.27 36.35
C ARG A 720 -68.53 19.69 36.58
N GLN A 721 -67.75 20.72 36.27
CA GLN A 721 -68.20 22.12 36.36
C GLN A 721 -69.33 22.44 35.38
N VAL A 722 -69.29 21.89 34.16
CA VAL A 722 -70.38 22.02 33.17
C VAL A 722 -71.64 21.28 33.64
N ALA A 723 -71.49 20.09 34.23
CA ALA A 723 -72.62 19.35 34.80
C ALA A 723 -73.27 20.09 35.99
N LEU A 724 -72.46 20.64 36.91
CA LEU A 724 -72.94 21.43 38.05
C LEU A 724 -73.55 22.78 37.66
N ARG A 725 -73.15 23.37 36.52
CA ARG A 725 -73.84 24.55 35.96
C ARG A 725 -75.23 24.20 35.41
N LYS A 726 -75.38 23.03 34.80
CA LYS A 726 -76.68 22.53 34.30
C LYS A 726 -77.67 22.12 35.38
N GLU A 727 -77.24 21.88 36.62
CA GLU A 727 -78.11 21.61 37.76
C GLU A 727 -78.49 22.89 38.55
N LYS A 728 -77.89 24.04 38.22
CA LYS A 728 -78.17 25.34 38.84
C LYS A 728 -79.02 26.29 37.99
N ASP A 729 -79.22 25.95 36.73
CA ASP A 729 -80.23 26.52 35.82
C ASP A 729 -81.46 25.59 35.82
#